data_AF-A0A5C6MIU3-F1
#
_entry.id   AF-A0A5C6MIU3-F1
#
_cell.length_a   1.000
_cell.length_b   1.000
_cell.length_c   1.000
_cell.angle_alpha   90.00
_cell.angle_beta   90.00
_cell.angle_gamma   90.00
#
_symmetry.space_group_name_H-M   'P 1'
#
loop_
_entity.id
_entity.type
_entity.pdbx_description
1 polymer ?
#
loop_
_entity_poly.entity_id
_entity_poly.type
_entity_poly.pdbx_seq_one_letter_code
_entity_poly.pdbx_strand_id
1 'polypeptide(L)'
;EKFLVRLNKNGGPKNPEKVDRLSTLFTDLSNKDMKRDLYIISQVIRTGRMLLSDSRKAPPPLVQYRRPYGCAVLAMSDVLQSIAETREEKDFVLKVYTYVPARHTKQCNNENEWYQIHENIIRRSSTKYTAPSTNYGRRPTLTGPGPTGLIISLQLLRGDMDHVRRENPLIFSRGVAISRKLGFPDVIMQFEADLEVRIILKRDVRNDLYLTLERGDFERGGKSVQKNVEVTVYVIYADGEILKDCISLGSGEPSVPEHRSFVLYHNNSPRWSEVLKLPIPIDRFRGSHLRFEFRHCSTKDKGEKKLFGFTFTPLMREDGTTLSDESHELYVYKCDENTTFSNHALYLGLPCCREDLSSCPSAPSSPVFQRSTKETFWISTQLSSTKLTQNADLLALLKWKAHPERVVDILGRLRHVSGEEVVKFLQDILDTLFSILDDNTDKYGLLVFQSLVFIINLLRDGKYFHFRPVMDTYIHKHFAGALAYKELIRCLKWFMDRSAETVRHDHTQEAMKVWSVPVLNHISGAQRFWSSEVLELRGSGALKVLELRGSRFKCCSCHVPTRDAEKKRGILSVWLQALEYLFKFIVRSRMLYSRATCGMEEDQFRTGIQDLFQSIRFVLSLDSRSSEMLIFTQVRGSQL
;
A
#
# COMPACT_ATOMS: atom_id res chain seq x y z
N GLU A 1 1.45 4.11 -10.53
CA GLU A 1 0.41 3.76 -11.51
C GLU A 1 0.80 4.26 -12.90
N LYS A 2 0.15 3.76 -13.95
CA LYS A 2 0.35 4.21 -15.33
C LYS A 2 -0.66 5.31 -15.67
N PHE A 3 -0.27 6.21 -16.57
CA PHE A 3 -1.18 7.09 -17.28
C PHE A 3 -1.37 6.57 -18.69
N LEU A 4 -2.63 6.48 -19.14
CA LEU A 4 -3.00 5.98 -20.44
C LEU A 4 -3.69 7.08 -21.24
N VAL A 5 -3.21 7.28 -22.47
CA VAL A 5 -3.82 8.15 -23.46
C VAL A 5 -4.11 7.36 -24.72
N ARG A 6 -5.31 7.50 -25.28
CA ARG A 6 -5.66 6.97 -26.60
C ARG A 6 -5.58 8.07 -27.65
N LEU A 7 -4.66 7.91 -28.60
CA LEU A 7 -4.47 8.86 -29.69
C LEU A 7 -5.12 8.36 -30.99
N ASN A 8 -5.53 9.31 -31.84
CA ASN A 8 -5.98 9.06 -33.20
C ASN A 8 -4.78 9.07 -34.18
N LYS A 9 -5.05 8.80 -35.45
CA LYS A 9 -4.02 8.73 -36.51
C LYS A 9 -3.25 10.04 -36.74
N ASN A 10 -3.77 11.18 -36.30
CA ASN A 10 -3.15 12.49 -36.42
C ASN A 10 -2.35 12.87 -35.16
N GLY A 11 -2.24 11.97 -34.16
CA GLY A 11 -1.55 12.25 -32.90
C GLY A 11 -2.36 13.06 -31.89
N GLY A 12 -3.60 13.45 -32.23
CA GLY A 12 -4.53 14.07 -31.27
C GLY A 12 -5.29 13.04 -30.43
N PRO A 13 -6.03 13.46 -29.40
CA PRO A 13 -6.83 12.54 -28.58
C PRO A 13 -7.91 11.85 -29.43
N LYS A 14 -8.18 10.58 -29.13
CA LYS A 14 -9.24 9.82 -29.79
C LYS A 14 -10.63 10.37 -29.47
N ASN A 15 -10.83 10.85 -28.24
CA ASN A 15 -12.02 11.61 -27.87
C ASN A 15 -11.68 13.12 -27.87
N PRO A 16 -12.22 13.92 -28.80
CA PRO A 16 -11.96 15.35 -28.87
C PRO A 16 -12.44 16.14 -27.64
N GLU A 17 -13.37 15.61 -26.85
CA GLU A 17 -13.79 16.23 -25.58
C GLU A 17 -12.75 16.09 -24.46
N LYS A 18 -11.68 15.30 -24.69
CA LYS A 18 -10.60 15.03 -23.73
C LYS A 18 -9.32 15.82 -24.03
N VAL A 19 -9.35 16.85 -24.88
CA VAL A 19 -8.15 17.65 -25.21
C VAL A 19 -7.49 18.22 -23.95
N ASP A 20 -8.28 18.69 -22.98
CA ASP A 20 -7.80 19.21 -21.70
C ASP A 20 -7.42 18.11 -20.67
N ARG A 21 -7.60 16.83 -21.01
CA ARG A 21 -7.37 15.66 -20.13
C ARG A 21 -6.19 14.79 -20.58
N LEU A 22 -5.28 15.35 -21.39
CA LEU A 22 -4.05 14.69 -21.82
C LEU A 22 -2.90 14.79 -20.80
N SER A 23 -3.21 15.19 -19.57
CA SER A 23 -2.25 15.32 -18.47
C SER A 23 -2.64 14.45 -17.28
N THR A 24 -1.63 14.12 -16.48
CA THR A 24 -1.80 13.47 -15.18
C THR A 24 -0.93 14.18 -14.16
N LEU A 25 -1.39 14.17 -12.91
CA LEU A 25 -0.56 14.45 -11.75
C LEU A 25 -0.07 13.11 -11.17
N PHE A 26 1.25 12.91 -11.14
CA PHE A 26 1.86 11.81 -10.41
C PHE A 26 2.00 12.20 -8.93
N THR A 27 1.44 11.39 -8.03
CA THR A 27 1.38 11.70 -6.59
C THR A 27 2.08 10.64 -5.75
N ASP A 28 2.22 10.90 -4.45
CA ASP A 28 2.76 9.97 -3.44
C ASP A 28 4.26 9.65 -3.61
N LEU A 29 4.99 10.50 -4.35
CA LEU A 29 6.44 10.42 -4.52
C LEU A 29 7.14 11.20 -3.41
N SER A 30 8.04 10.55 -2.66
CA SER A 30 8.79 11.21 -1.59
C SER A 30 10.17 11.70 -2.07
N ASN A 31 10.82 12.53 -1.26
CA ASN A 31 12.21 12.95 -1.51
C ASN A 31 13.18 11.76 -1.61
N LYS A 32 12.86 10.60 -1.00
CA LYS A 32 13.67 9.38 -1.15
C LYS A 32 13.50 8.80 -2.55
N ASP A 33 12.28 8.80 -3.08
CA ASP A 33 12.00 8.34 -4.45
C ASP A 33 12.71 9.24 -5.47
N MET A 34 12.64 10.56 -5.29
CA MET A 34 13.26 11.55 -6.20
C MET A 34 14.79 11.47 -6.28
N LYS A 35 15.44 10.81 -5.32
CA LYS A 35 16.90 10.58 -5.30
C LYS A 35 17.31 9.26 -5.95
N ARG A 36 16.35 8.40 -6.31
CA ARG A 36 16.63 7.14 -7.02
C ARG A 36 16.83 7.41 -8.50
N ASP A 37 17.30 6.39 -9.20
CA ASP A 37 17.39 6.41 -10.65
C ASP A 37 15.98 6.30 -11.26
N LEU A 38 15.38 7.46 -11.52
CA LEU A 38 13.99 7.60 -11.95
C LEU A 38 13.91 7.86 -13.45
N TYR A 39 12.96 7.19 -14.11
CA TYR A 39 12.73 7.31 -15.55
C TYR A 39 11.25 7.49 -15.86
N ILE A 40 10.94 8.32 -16.85
CA ILE A 40 9.65 8.30 -17.54
C ILE A 40 9.75 7.32 -18.70
N ILE A 41 8.87 6.31 -18.69
CA ILE A 41 8.81 5.28 -19.73
C ILE A 41 7.49 5.44 -20.49
N SER A 42 7.58 5.63 -21.80
CA SER A 42 6.42 5.72 -22.69
C SER A 42 6.36 4.49 -23.59
N GLN A 43 5.37 3.62 -23.34
CA GLN A 43 5.11 2.44 -24.17
C GLN A 43 4.01 2.75 -25.19
N VAL A 44 4.34 2.63 -26.49
CA VAL A 44 3.40 2.87 -27.58
C VAL A 44 2.85 1.53 -28.06
N ILE A 45 1.54 1.35 -27.90
CA ILE A 45 0.78 0.19 -28.38
C ILE A 45 -0.14 0.64 -29.51
N ARG A 46 0.04 0.05 -30.69
CA ARG A 46 -0.84 0.30 -31.84
C ARG A 46 -2.08 -0.58 -31.76
N THR A 47 -3.22 -0.06 -32.21
CA THR A 47 -4.47 -0.83 -32.35
C THR A 47 -4.84 -0.88 -33.83
N GLY A 48 -5.00 -2.09 -34.39
CA GLY A 48 -5.34 -2.27 -35.80
C GLY A 48 -5.12 -3.69 -36.30
N ARG A 49 -4.68 -3.83 -37.55
CA ARG A 49 -4.40 -5.14 -38.18
C ARG A 49 -3.24 -5.86 -37.48
N MET A 50 -3.22 -7.20 -37.58
CA MET A 50 -2.12 -8.00 -37.04
C MET A 50 -0.80 -7.60 -37.69
N LEU A 51 -0.74 -7.58 -39.01
CA LEU A 51 0.43 -7.15 -39.79
C LEU A 51 0.26 -5.71 -40.28
N LEU A 52 1.37 -4.99 -40.40
CA LEU A 52 1.37 -3.67 -41.04
C LEU A 52 1.15 -3.85 -42.55
N SER A 53 0.29 -3.02 -43.14
CA SER A 53 0.06 -2.98 -44.58
C SER A 53 0.44 -1.59 -45.10
N ASP A 54 1.14 -1.54 -46.23
CA ASP A 54 1.55 -0.28 -46.88
C ASP A 54 0.36 0.44 -47.56
N SER A 55 -0.80 -0.21 -47.70
CA SER A 55 -1.95 0.34 -48.41
C SER A 55 -2.77 1.29 -47.53
N ARG A 56 -2.52 2.60 -47.68
CA ARG A 56 -3.26 3.68 -47.00
C ARG A 56 -4.76 3.74 -47.35
N LYS A 57 -5.22 2.98 -48.35
CA LYS A 57 -6.63 2.94 -48.82
C LYS A 57 -7.41 1.71 -48.35
N ALA A 58 -6.81 0.82 -47.56
CA ALA A 58 -7.50 -0.39 -47.13
C ALA A 58 -8.60 -0.06 -46.09
N PRO A 59 -9.79 -0.69 -46.16
CA PRO A 59 -10.86 -0.44 -45.22
C PRO A 59 -10.43 -0.77 -43.78
N PRO A 60 -11.08 -0.15 -42.76
CA PRO A 60 -10.84 -0.49 -41.36
C PRO A 60 -11.01 -2.00 -41.14
N PRO A 61 -10.10 -2.65 -40.40
CA PRO A 61 -10.21 -4.08 -40.18
C PRO A 61 -11.43 -4.40 -39.30
N LEU A 62 -12.14 -5.47 -39.67
CA LEU A 62 -13.27 -6.01 -38.90
C LEU A 62 -12.83 -6.43 -37.49
N VAL A 63 -11.60 -6.94 -37.37
CA VAL A 63 -10.99 -7.35 -36.10
C VAL A 63 -9.77 -6.49 -35.80
N GLN A 64 -9.72 -5.89 -34.61
CA GLN A 64 -8.60 -5.08 -34.15
C GLN A 64 -7.79 -5.83 -33.09
N TYR A 65 -6.47 -5.69 -33.19
CA TYR A 65 -5.48 -6.24 -32.27
C TYR A 65 -4.64 -5.11 -31.68
N ARG A 66 -4.32 -5.23 -30.39
CA ARG A 66 -3.30 -4.41 -29.73
C ARG A 66 -1.93 -5.05 -29.99
N ARG A 67 -0.99 -4.26 -30.50
CA ARG A 67 0.36 -4.73 -30.89
C ARG A 67 1.41 -3.74 -30.36
N PRO A 68 2.56 -4.22 -29.87
CA PRO A 68 3.69 -3.35 -29.60
C PRO A 68 4.09 -2.51 -30.83
N TYR A 69 4.42 -1.23 -30.62
CA TYR A 69 4.91 -0.34 -31.68
C TYR A 69 6.30 0.20 -31.35
N GLY A 70 6.50 0.72 -30.15
CA GLY A 70 7.79 1.23 -29.71
C GLY A 70 7.81 1.68 -28.26
N CYS A 71 8.98 2.04 -27.77
CA CYS A 71 9.19 2.52 -26.41
C CYS A 71 10.09 3.76 -26.43
N ALA A 72 9.83 4.71 -25.54
CA ALA A 72 10.72 5.83 -25.26
C ALA A 72 11.02 5.90 -23.76
N VAL A 73 12.21 6.40 -23.43
CA VAL A 73 12.67 6.55 -22.05
C VAL A 73 13.28 7.94 -21.90
N LEU A 74 12.99 8.59 -20.78
CA LEU A 74 13.57 9.86 -20.36
C LEU A 74 14.07 9.73 -18.91
N ALA A 75 15.36 9.98 -18.69
CA ALA A 75 15.94 9.97 -17.35
C ALA A 75 15.54 11.25 -16.61
N MET A 76 15.02 11.12 -15.39
CA MET A 76 14.62 12.27 -14.59
C MET A 76 15.82 13.06 -14.08
N SER A 77 16.99 12.45 -13.93
CA SER A 77 18.25 13.16 -13.61
C SER A 77 18.52 14.33 -14.56
N ASP A 78 18.22 14.14 -15.84
CA ASP A 78 18.52 15.11 -16.91
C ASP A 78 17.50 16.27 -16.93
N VAL A 79 16.38 16.10 -16.23
CA VAL A 79 15.21 16.98 -16.31
C VAL A 79 14.94 17.70 -14.99
N LEU A 80 15.19 17.03 -13.85
CA LEU A 80 14.77 17.49 -12.53
C LEU A 80 15.35 18.87 -12.17
N GLN A 81 16.61 19.13 -12.50
CA GLN A 81 17.21 20.44 -12.27
C GLN A 81 16.47 21.54 -13.05
N SER A 82 16.23 21.29 -14.34
CA SER A 82 15.58 22.24 -15.25
C SER A 82 14.16 22.62 -14.78
N ILE A 83 13.34 21.65 -14.36
CA ILE A 83 11.96 21.90 -13.91
C ILE A 83 11.89 22.40 -12.45
N ALA A 84 12.92 22.13 -11.64
CA ALA A 84 12.97 22.63 -10.26
C ALA A 84 13.27 24.14 -10.17
N GLU A 85 14.05 24.67 -11.11
CA GLU A 85 14.45 26.09 -11.13
C GLU A 85 13.36 27.03 -11.66
N THR A 86 12.60 26.58 -12.66
CA THR A 86 11.72 27.47 -13.44
C THR A 86 10.28 27.57 -12.92
N ARG A 87 9.81 26.63 -12.07
CA ARG A 87 8.40 26.49 -11.62
C ARG A 87 7.34 26.44 -12.75
N GLU A 88 7.75 26.56 -14.00
CA GLU A 88 6.94 26.51 -15.21
C GLU A 88 7.01 25.12 -15.85
N GLU A 89 6.04 24.85 -16.72
CA GLU A 89 5.99 23.65 -17.55
C GLU A 89 7.05 23.71 -18.65
N LYS A 90 7.78 22.61 -18.85
CA LYS A 90 8.81 22.49 -19.89
C LYS A 90 8.58 21.30 -20.79
N ASP A 91 8.81 21.51 -22.08
CA ASP A 91 8.66 20.49 -23.12
C ASP A 91 9.93 19.65 -23.29
N PHE A 92 9.75 18.33 -23.38
CA PHE A 92 10.79 17.35 -23.60
C PHE A 92 10.41 16.46 -24.79
N VAL A 93 11.35 16.31 -25.73
CA VAL A 93 11.15 15.46 -26.91
C VAL A 93 11.74 14.08 -26.64
N LEU A 94 10.87 13.09 -26.52
CA LEU A 94 11.20 11.68 -26.33
C LEU A 94 11.35 10.97 -27.67
N LYS A 95 12.49 10.31 -27.84
CA LYS A 95 12.77 9.50 -29.02
C LYS A 95 12.10 8.13 -28.90
N VAL A 96 11.20 7.80 -29.82
CA VAL A 96 10.51 6.50 -29.81
C VAL A 96 11.35 5.48 -30.59
N TYR A 97 11.83 4.46 -29.88
CA TYR A 97 12.50 3.30 -30.47
C TYR A 97 11.44 2.32 -30.97
N THR A 98 11.25 2.29 -32.29
CA THR A 98 10.22 1.47 -32.94
C THR A 98 10.71 0.07 -33.26
N TYR A 99 9.75 -0.84 -33.31
CA TYR A 99 9.97 -2.25 -33.60
C TYR A 99 9.74 -2.62 -35.09
N VAL A 100 9.34 -1.62 -35.90
CA VAL A 100 9.07 -1.79 -37.33
C VAL A 100 10.40 -1.93 -38.10
N PRO A 101 10.54 -2.93 -38.99
CA PRO A 101 11.78 -3.13 -39.73
C PRO A 101 12.08 -1.93 -40.63
N ALA A 102 13.38 -1.65 -40.81
CA ALA A 102 13.86 -0.82 -41.91
C ALA A 102 13.35 -1.39 -43.24
N ARG A 103 13.10 -0.50 -44.21
CA ARG A 103 12.27 -0.67 -45.44
C ARG A 103 12.51 -1.92 -46.33
N HIS A 104 13.39 -2.86 -45.99
CA HIS A 104 13.71 -4.04 -46.78
C HIS A 104 13.63 -5.40 -46.05
N THR A 105 13.24 -5.46 -44.78
CA THR A 105 13.08 -6.75 -44.07
C THR A 105 11.61 -7.00 -43.72
N LYS A 106 10.96 -8.01 -44.32
CA LYS A 106 9.55 -8.37 -44.06
C LYS A 106 9.31 -9.03 -42.69
N GLN A 107 10.26 -8.93 -41.77
CA GLN A 107 10.21 -9.61 -40.47
C GLN A 107 10.52 -8.61 -39.36
N CYS A 108 9.61 -8.51 -38.38
CA CYS A 108 9.78 -7.63 -37.23
C CYS A 108 10.85 -8.21 -36.26
N ASN A 109 11.74 -7.37 -35.74
CA ASN A 109 12.98 -7.75 -35.01
C ASN A 109 12.76 -8.33 -33.59
N ASN A 110 12.51 -9.63 -33.35
CA ASN A 110 12.34 -10.27 -32.00
C ASN A 110 11.37 -9.64 -30.94
N GLU A 111 10.04 -9.83 -31.05
CA GLU A 111 9.02 -9.17 -30.16
C GLU A 111 9.10 -9.76 -28.75
N ASN A 112 9.83 -10.87 -28.63
CA ASN A 112 10.05 -11.65 -27.44
C ASN A 112 10.77 -10.85 -26.34
N GLU A 113 11.49 -9.78 -26.69
CA GLU A 113 12.18 -8.89 -25.73
C GLU A 113 11.34 -7.67 -25.30
N TRP A 114 10.08 -7.55 -25.77
CA TRP A 114 9.24 -6.38 -25.47
C TRP A 114 9.15 -6.05 -23.98
N TYR A 115 9.04 -7.07 -23.13
CA TYR A 115 8.94 -6.92 -21.68
C TYR A 115 10.14 -6.20 -21.05
N GLN A 116 11.32 -6.25 -21.67
CA GLN A 116 12.57 -5.61 -21.20
C GLN A 116 13.03 -4.45 -22.07
N ILE A 117 12.22 -3.97 -23.01
CA ILE A 117 12.64 -2.94 -23.97
C ILE A 117 13.15 -1.66 -23.31
N HIS A 118 12.50 -1.23 -22.24
CA HIS A 118 12.87 -0.02 -21.50
C HIS A 118 14.24 -0.17 -20.82
N GLU A 119 14.49 -1.30 -20.16
CA GLU A 119 15.80 -1.65 -19.60
C GLU A 119 16.90 -1.68 -20.67
N ASN A 120 16.61 -2.24 -21.84
CA ASN A 120 17.57 -2.30 -22.94
C ASN A 120 17.92 -0.91 -23.49
N ILE A 121 16.94 0.01 -23.54
CA ILE A 121 17.16 1.41 -23.91
C ILE A 121 17.99 2.12 -22.84
N ILE A 122 17.66 1.95 -21.56
CA ILE A 122 18.39 2.55 -20.42
C ILE A 122 19.85 2.11 -20.43
N ARG A 123 20.11 0.80 -20.53
CA ARG A 123 21.47 0.21 -20.50
C ARG A 123 22.24 0.41 -21.80
N ARG A 124 21.61 0.95 -22.86
CA ARG A 124 22.16 1.06 -24.21
C ARG A 124 22.70 -0.27 -24.75
N SER A 125 22.06 -1.38 -24.35
CA SER A 125 22.59 -2.74 -24.52
C SER A 125 22.41 -3.31 -25.94
N SER A 126 21.66 -2.64 -26.83
CA SER A 126 21.33 -3.18 -28.15
C SER A 126 21.38 -2.14 -29.26
N THR A 127 22.28 -2.38 -30.24
CA THR A 127 22.36 -1.67 -31.53
C THR A 127 21.21 -2.02 -32.50
N LYS A 128 20.33 -2.97 -32.14
CA LYS A 128 19.23 -3.47 -33.00
C LYS A 128 17.99 -2.57 -33.03
N TYR A 129 17.91 -1.59 -32.14
CA TYR A 129 16.80 -0.65 -32.06
C TYR A 129 17.18 0.64 -32.82
N THR A 130 16.94 0.65 -34.13
CA THR A 130 17.29 1.78 -34.97
C THR A 130 16.32 2.94 -34.70
N ALA A 131 16.85 3.98 -34.09
CA ALA A 131 16.25 5.29 -34.14
C ALA A 131 16.00 5.73 -35.60
N PRO A 132 14.81 6.23 -35.97
CA PRO A 132 14.64 6.89 -37.25
C PRO A 132 15.69 8.01 -37.38
N SER A 133 16.37 8.08 -38.52
CA SER A 133 17.43 9.04 -38.80
C SER A 133 17.00 10.47 -38.47
N THR A 134 17.90 11.20 -37.80
CA THR A 134 17.83 12.59 -37.35
C THR A 134 17.50 13.55 -38.49
N ASN A 135 16.20 13.75 -38.75
CA ASN A 135 15.69 14.88 -39.54
C ASN A 135 14.67 15.65 -38.69
N TYR A 136 15.13 16.12 -37.53
CA TYR A 136 14.39 17.03 -36.65
C TYR A 136 14.47 18.44 -37.24
N GLY A 137 13.53 18.80 -38.13
CA GLY A 137 13.50 20.16 -38.68
C GLY A 137 12.58 20.44 -39.87
N ARG A 138 12.01 19.42 -40.56
CA ARG A 138 11.02 19.67 -41.63
C ARG A 138 9.59 19.51 -41.12
N ARG A 139 8.75 20.53 -41.41
CA ARG A 139 7.28 20.42 -41.37
C ARG A 139 6.83 19.15 -42.11
N PRO A 140 5.77 18.47 -41.64
CA PRO A 140 5.24 17.28 -42.30
C PRO A 140 4.87 17.62 -43.74
N THR A 141 5.55 17.00 -44.72
CA THR A 141 5.07 17.00 -46.10
C THR A 141 3.99 15.94 -46.23
N LEU A 142 2.99 16.21 -47.07
CA LEU A 142 1.79 15.39 -47.31
C LEU A 142 2.08 13.94 -47.78
N THR A 143 3.33 13.53 -47.96
CA THR A 143 3.70 12.28 -48.62
C THR A 143 4.68 11.36 -47.84
N GLY A 144 5.25 11.75 -46.70
CA GLY A 144 6.24 10.92 -45.95
C GLY A 144 5.95 10.74 -44.44
N PRO A 145 6.43 9.65 -43.79
CA PRO A 145 6.35 9.51 -42.34
C PRO A 145 7.30 10.52 -41.67
N GLY A 146 6.75 11.48 -40.93
CA GLY A 146 7.49 12.50 -40.18
C GLY A 146 8.31 11.92 -39.01
N PRO A 147 9.12 12.76 -38.34
CA PRO A 147 9.95 12.33 -37.21
C PRO A 147 9.10 11.70 -36.09
N THR A 148 9.49 10.50 -35.66
CA THR A 148 8.79 9.68 -34.66
C THR A 148 9.25 10.07 -33.25
N GLY A 149 8.89 11.29 -32.83
CA GLY A 149 9.11 11.80 -31.47
C GLY A 149 7.79 11.90 -30.71
N LEU A 150 7.82 11.61 -29.41
CA LEU A 150 6.74 11.95 -28.48
C LEU A 150 7.16 13.21 -27.74
N ILE A 151 6.32 14.24 -27.72
CA ILE A 151 6.58 15.43 -26.90
C ILE A 151 5.77 15.28 -25.62
N ILE A 152 6.43 15.44 -24.48
CA ILE A 152 5.76 15.51 -23.17
C ILE A 152 6.18 16.81 -22.48
N SER A 153 5.27 17.34 -21.68
CA SER A 153 5.50 18.54 -20.90
C SER A 153 5.49 18.17 -19.43
N LEU A 154 6.45 18.68 -18.66
CA LEU A 154 6.65 18.31 -17.26
C LEU A 154 6.76 19.56 -16.39
N GLN A 155 6.13 19.50 -15.22
CA GLN A 155 6.21 20.51 -14.17
C GLN A 155 6.35 19.81 -12.81
N LEU A 156 7.23 20.33 -11.95
CA LEU A 156 7.41 19.83 -10.58
C LEU A 156 6.56 20.67 -9.60
N LEU A 157 5.57 20.02 -8.98
CA LEU A 157 4.76 20.62 -7.92
C LEU A 157 5.24 20.10 -6.56
N ARG A 158 5.42 21.00 -5.58
CA ARG A 158 5.92 20.67 -4.23
C ARG A 158 4.84 20.88 -3.18
N GLY A 159 4.84 20.02 -2.16
CA GLY A 159 3.90 20.07 -1.04
C GLY A 159 2.88 18.94 -1.05
N ASP A 160 2.04 18.91 -0.02
CA ASP A 160 0.91 17.99 0.04
C ASP A 160 -0.19 18.35 -0.98
N MET A 161 -1.15 17.44 -1.16
CA MET A 161 -2.22 17.61 -2.15
C MET A 161 -3.08 18.84 -1.90
N ASP A 162 -3.28 19.24 -0.64
CA ASP A 162 -4.12 20.38 -0.30
C ASP A 162 -3.41 21.70 -0.63
N HIS A 163 -2.11 21.78 -0.32
CA HIS A 163 -1.27 22.89 -0.70
C HIS A 163 -1.16 23.03 -2.22
N VAL A 164 -0.87 21.94 -2.94
CA VAL A 164 -0.78 21.94 -4.40
C VAL A 164 -2.11 22.37 -5.05
N ARG A 165 -3.24 21.94 -4.49
CA ARG A 165 -4.57 22.32 -4.97
C ARG A 165 -4.90 23.79 -4.74
N ARG A 166 -4.52 24.35 -3.59
CA ARG A 166 -4.70 25.77 -3.29
C ARG A 166 -3.86 26.66 -4.19
N GLU A 167 -2.62 26.28 -4.47
CA GLU A 167 -1.72 27.08 -5.32
C GLU A 167 -2.03 26.93 -6.82
N ASN A 168 -2.61 25.80 -7.25
CA ASN A 168 -2.82 25.50 -8.67
C ASN A 168 -4.29 25.17 -9.01
N PRO A 169 -5.27 26.01 -8.66
CA PRO A 169 -6.70 25.68 -8.79
C PRO A 169 -7.11 25.37 -10.24
N LEU A 170 -6.45 26.02 -11.22
CA LEU A 170 -6.72 25.82 -12.65
C LEU A 170 -6.46 24.38 -13.12
N ILE A 171 -5.40 23.72 -12.60
CA ILE A 171 -5.07 22.33 -12.96
C ILE A 171 -6.20 21.39 -12.54
N PHE A 172 -6.74 21.59 -11.34
CA PHE A 172 -7.79 20.73 -10.79
C PHE A 172 -9.17 21.03 -11.37
N SER A 173 -9.44 22.28 -11.76
CA SER A 173 -10.71 22.68 -12.39
C SER A 173 -10.98 21.96 -13.72
N ARG A 174 -9.92 21.52 -14.43
CA ARG A 174 -10.00 20.84 -15.74
C ARG A 174 -10.18 19.32 -15.65
N GLY A 175 -10.24 18.77 -14.44
CA GLY A 175 -10.40 17.32 -14.23
C GLY A 175 -9.14 16.52 -14.56
N VAL A 176 -7.99 16.99 -14.08
CA VAL A 176 -6.69 16.30 -14.22
C VAL A 176 -6.76 14.86 -13.70
N ALA A 177 -6.17 13.92 -14.46
CA ALA A 177 -6.03 12.54 -14.00
C ALA A 177 -5.01 12.47 -12.85
N ILE A 178 -5.22 11.59 -11.87
CA ILE A 178 -4.29 11.39 -10.77
C ILE A 178 -3.73 9.97 -10.86
N SER A 179 -2.41 9.87 -10.94
CA SER A 179 -1.66 8.62 -11.00
C SER A 179 -0.88 8.45 -9.70
N ARG A 180 -1.35 7.59 -8.80
CA ARG A 180 -0.69 7.38 -7.50
C ARG A 180 0.57 6.54 -7.64
N LYS A 181 1.48 6.60 -6.67
CA LYS A 181 2.57 5.62 -6.53
C LYS A 181 1.98 4.21 -6.45
N LEU A 182 2.65 3.23 -7.05
CA LEU A 182 2.26 1.83 -6.90
C LEU A 182 2.72 1.37 -5.50
N GLY A 183 1.79 0.88 -4.67
CA GLY A 183 2.04 0.79 -3.22
C GLY A 183 1.82 2.13 -2.51
N PHE A 184 2.03 2.16 -1.21
CA PHE A 184 1.71 3.33 -0.38
C PHE A 184 2.79 4.44 -0.42
N PRO A 185 2.41 5.70 -0.13
CA PRO A 185 3.37 6.73 0.29
C PRO A 185 4.14 6.32 1.55
N ASP A 186 5.22 7.04 1.86
CA ASP A 186 6.05 6.78 3.04
C ASP A 186 5.28 6.88 4.36
N VAL A 187 4.18 7.65 4.38
CA VAL A 187 3.26 7.77 5.51
C VAL A 187 1.84 7.57 5.00
N ILE A 188 1.13 6.64 5.61
CA ILE A 188 -0.30 6.43 5.36
C ILE A 188 -1.04 7.26 6.39
N MET A 189 -1.62 8.38 5.96
CA MET A 189 -2.53 9.14 6.81
C MET A 189 -3.87 8.39 6.82
N GLN A 190 -4.26 7.88 7.99
CA GLN A 190 -5.53 7.15 8.15
C GLN A 190 -6.65 8.05 8.70
N PHE A 191 -6.29 9.28 9.14
CA PHE A 191 -7.18 10.15 9.90
C PHE A 191 -7.65 11.33 9.06
N GLU A 192 -8.97 11.54 9.04
CA GLU A 192 -9.59 12.69 8.40
C GLU A 192 -9.27 13.98 9.19
N ALA A 193 -8.76 15.00 8.49
CA ALA A 193 -8.85 16.38 8.94
C ALA A 193 -10.17 16.97 8.40
N ASP A 194 -11.10 17.22 9.32
CA ASP A 194 -12.31 18.05 9.25
C ASP A 194 -13.44 17.73 8.23
N LEU A 195 -14.67 17.98 8.69
CA LEU A 195 -15.94 17.59 8.07
C LEU A 195 -16.20 18.25 6.70
N GLU A 196 -15.62 19.41 6.40
CA GLU A 196 -15.73 20.04 5.07
C GLU A 196 -14.85 19.34 4.01
N VAL A 197 -13.87 18.55 4.43
CA VAL A 197 -12.99 17.80 3.54
C VAL A 197 -13.55 16.41 3.21
N ARG A 198 -14.57 15.95 3.96
CA ARG A 198 -15.23 14.63 3.84
C ARG A 198 -15.83 14.33 2.47
N ILE A 199 -16.19 15.35 1.68
CA ILE A 199 -16.75 15.17 0.33
C ILE A 199 -15.63 15.02 -0.72
N ILE A 200 -14.40 15.50 -0.43
CA ILE A 200 -13.29 15.56 -1.38
C ILE A 200 -12.21 14.49 -1.08
N LEU A 201 -12.04 14.10 0.18
CA LEU A 201 -11.12 13.04 0.66
C LEU A 201 -11.77 11.65 0.81
N LYS A 202 -12.82 11.30 0.06
CA LYS A 202 -13.25 9.89 -0.16
C LYS A 202 -12.15 8.96 -0.74
N ARG A 203 -10.88 9.37 -0.69
CA ARG A 203 -9.70 8.84 -1.38
C ARG A 203 -8.62 8.23 -0.47
N ASP A 204 -8.77 8.20 0.86
CA ASP A 204 -7.72 7.63 1.74
C ASP A 204 -7.98 6.18 2.21
N VAL A 205 -9.18 5.66 1.97
CA VAL A 205 -9.38 4.20 1.96
C VAL A 205 -8.88 3.69 0.61
N ARG A 206 -7.68 3.12 0.60
CA ARG A 206 -7.13 2.48 -0.58
C ARG A 206 -7.48 1.00 -0.57
N ASN A 207 -7.98 0.50 -1.70
CA ASN A 207 -8.20 -0.92 -1.94
C ASN A 207 -7.84 -1.26 -3.39
N ASP A 208 -6.61 -0.94 -3.78
CA ASP A 208 -6.16 -1.14 -5.16
C ASP A 208 -5.42 -2.47 -5.25
N LEU A 209 -5.98 -3.42 -6.01
CA LEU A 209 -5.28 -4.64 -6.41
C LEU A 209 -4.65 -4.43 -7.78
N TYR A 210 -3.34 -4.60 -7.89
CA TYR A 210 -2.64 -4.59 -9.17
C TYR A 210 -2.42 -6.02 -9.65
N LEU A 211 -2.69 -6.26 -10.93
CA LEU A 211 -2.53 -7.54 -11.61
C LEU A 211 -1.55 -7.35 -12.76
N THR A 212 -0.46 -8.10 -12.76
CA THR A 212 0.50 -8.16 -13.86
C THR A 212 0.28 -9.44 -14.65
N LEU A 213 -0.05 -9.32 -15.93
CA LEU A 213 0.01 -10.43 -16.88
C LEU A 213 1.49 -10.66 -17.20
N GLU A 214 2.12 -11.66 -16.59
CA GLU A 214 3.57 -11.87 -16.76
C GLU A 214 3.88 -12.57 -18.07
N ARG A 215 3.53 -13.85 -18.15
CA ARG A 215 3.87 -14.74 -19.26
C ARG A 215 2.94 -15.95 -19.32
N GLY A 216 2.96 -16.66 -20.43
CA GLY A 216 2.32 -17.99 -20.52
C GLY A 216 3.08 -18.86 -21.48
N ASP A 217 2.96 -20.18 -21.30
CA ASP A 217 3.55 -21.19 -22.18
C ASP A 217 2.42 -22.04 -22.76
N PHE A 218 2.30 -22.01 -24.09
CA PHE A 218 1.22 -22.66 -24.82
C PHE A 218 1.75 -23.63 -25.86
N GLU A 219 1.01 -24.71 -26.08
CA GLU A 219 1.35 -25.65 -27.12
C GLU A 219 1.00 -25.07 -28.49
N ARG A 220 1.86 -25.39 -29.47
CA ARG A 220 1.63 -25.05 -30.87
C ARG A 220 0.43 -25.79 -31.47
N GLY A 221 0.03 -26.93 -30.89
CA GLY A 221 -1.19 -27.67 -31.25
C GLY A 221 -1.21 -28.14 -32.71
N GLY A 222 -0.14 -28.80 -33.16
CA GLY A 222 -0.04 -29.40 -34.51
C GLY A 222 0.11 -28.42 -35.68
N LYS A 223 0.10 -27.09 -35.45
CA LYS A 223 0.23 -26.08 -36.51
C LYS A 223 1.67 -25.95 -37.05
N SER A 224 1.85 -25.40 -38.24
CA SER A 224 3.17 -25.10 -38.85
C SER A 224 3.86 -23.83 -38.30
N VAL A 225 3.12 -22.98 -37.57
CA VAL A 225 3.62 -21.76 -36.93
C VAL A 225 3.13 -21.64 -35.50
N GLN A 226 3.84 -20.87 -34.67
CA GLN A 226 3.45 -20.58 -33.30
C GLN A 226 2.12 -19.79 -33.24
N LYS A 227 1.38 -19.91 -32.13
CA LYS A 227 0.12 -19.19 -31.93
C LYS A 227 0.39 -17.68 -31.75
N ASN A 228 -0.56 -16.86 -32.19
CA ASN A 228 -0.69 -15.47 -31.71
C ASN A 228 -1.69 -15.50 -30.55
N VAL A 229 -1.25 -15.26 -29.32
CA VAL A 229 -2.09 -15.42 -28.12
C VAL A 229 -2.57 -14.05 -27.62
N GLU A 230 -3.88 -13.93 -27.43
CA GLU A 230 -4.52 -12.83 -26.72
C GLU A 230 -5.16 -13.38 -25.43
N VAL A 231 -4.93 -12.69 -24.32
CA VAL A 231 -5.56 -12.99 -23.03
C VAL A 231 -6.70 -12.00 -22.82
N THR A 232 -7.90 -12.50 -22.54
CA THR A 232 -9.02 -11.67 -22.08
C THR A 232 -9.20 -11.85 -20.58
N VAL A 233 -9.21 -10.74 -19.83
CA VAL A 233 -9.30 -10.73 -18.36
C VAL A 233 -10.68 -10.24 -17.95
N TYR A 234 -11.30 -10.97 -17.02
CA TYR A 234 -12.58 -10.65 -16.39
C TYR A 234 -12.44 -10.66 -14.87
N VAL A 235 -13.19 -9.77 -14.21
CA VAL A 235 -13.48 -9.85 -12.77
C VAL A 235 -14.94 -10.31 -12.65
N ILE A 236 -15.16 -11.45 -12.01
CA ILE A 236 -16.47 -12.09 -11.92
C ILE A 236 -16.85 -12.25 -10.45
N TYR A 237 -18.09 -11.93 -10.10
CA TYR A 237 -18.63 -12.10 -8.74
C TYR A 237 -19.27 -13.47 -8.54
N ALA A 238 -19.61 -13.80 -7.29
CA ALA A 238 -20.11 -15.13 -6.89
C ALA A 238 -21.42 -15.53 -7.58
N ASP A 239 -22.22 -14.57 -8.04
CA ASP A 239 -23.47 -14.76 -8.80
C ASP A 239 -23.24 -14.93 -10.31
N GLY A 240 -22.00 -14.82 -10.78
CA GLY A 240 -21.62 -14.91 -12.20
C GLY A 240 -21.62 -13.57 -12.93
N GLU A 241 -21.96 -12.46 -12.24
CA GLU A 241 -21.90 -11.12 -12.82
C GLU A 241 -20.46 -10.72 -13.15
N ILE A 242 -20.22 -10.27 -14.40
CA ILE A 242 -18.98 -9.59 -14.75
C ILE A 242 -19.02 -8.18 -14.15
N LEU A 243 -18.15 -7.92 -13.18
CA LEU A 243 -18.11 -6.64 -12.50
C LEU A 243 -17.66 -5.54 -13.46
N LYS A 244 -18.56 -4.59 -13.71
CA LYS A 244 -18.28 -3.41 -14.54
C LYS A 244 -17.32 -2.48 -13.82
N ASP A 245 -16.56 -1.72 -14.60
CA ASP A 245 -15.62 -0.71 -14.13
C ASP A 245 -14.52 -1.20 -13.15
N CYS A 246 -14.25 -2.52 -13.13
CA CYS A 246 -13.28 -3.14 -12.24
C CYS A 246 -11.93 -3.44 -12.88
N ILE A 247 -11.67 -2.98 -14.12
CA ILE A 247 -10.35 -3.10 -14.75
C ILE A 247 -9.91 -1.76 -15.33
N SER A 248 -8.80 -1.21 -14.84
CA SER A 248 -8.19 0.03 -15.30
C SER A 248 -6.78 -0.22 -15.84
N LEU A 249 -6.49 0.31 -17.04
CA LEU A 249 -5.18 0.21 -17.69
C LEU A 249 -4.22 1.34 -17.29
N GLY A 250 -4.73 2.32 -16.57
CA GLY A 250 -4.05 3.56 -16.24
C GLY A 250 -5.05 4.69 -16.06
N SER A 251 -4.62 5.72 -15.36
CA SER A 251 -5.37 6.96 -15.22
C SER A 251 -5.54 7.62 -16.61
N GLY A 252 -6.55 8.47 -16.80
CA GLY A 252 -6.85 9.15 -18.08
C GLY A 252 -7.88 8.44 -18.98
N GLU A 253 -8.02 7.13 -18.82
CA GLU A 253 -9.11 6.35 -19.42
C GLU A 253 -10.01 5.75 -18.33
N PRO A 254 -11.33 5.62 -18.59
CA PRO A 254 -12.24 4.96 -17.66
C PRO A 254 -11.89 3.48 -17.52
N SER A 255 -12.31 2.89 -16.40
CA SER A 255 -12.30 1.45 -16.24
C SER A 255 -13.16 0.75 -17.31
N VAL A 256 -12.88 -0.53 -17.53
CA VAL A 256 -13.56 -1.38 -18.49
C VAL A 256 -14.02 -2.68 -17.82
N PRO A 257 -15.08 -3.34 -18.32
CA PRO A 257 -15.55 -4.62 -17.78
C PRO A 257 -14.66 -5.80 -18.16
N GLU A 258 -13.93 -5.69 -19.28
CA GLU A 258 -12.97 -6.71 -19.74
C GLU A 258 -11.72 -6.02 -20.30
N HIS A 259 -10.57 -6.68 -20.14
CA HIS A 259 -9.33 -6.24 -20.78
C HIS A 259 -8.79 -7.29 -21.74
N ARG A 260 -8.30 -6.86 -22.90
CA ARG A 260 -7.64 -7.72 -23.89
C ARG A 260 -6.16 -7.35 -23.98
N SER A 261 -5.29 -8.30 -23.73
CA SER A 261 -3.84 -8.10 -23.82
C SER A 261 -3.43 -7.67 -25.22
N PHE A 262 -2.23 -7.09 -25.35
CA PHE A 262 -1.60 -7.04 -26.66
C PHE A 262 -1.14 -8.44 -27.09
N VAL A 263 -0.94 -8.60 -28.39
CA VAL A 263 -0.57 -9.87 -29.01
C VAL A 263 0.87 -9.81 -29.49
N LEU A 264 1.66 -10.82 -29.15
CA LEU A 264 2.99 -11.02 -29.71
C LEU A 264 2.90 -11.94 -30.93
N TYR A 265 3.52 -11.54 -32.03
CA TYR A 265 3.43 -12.22 -33.30
C TYR A 265 4.18 -13.55 -33.27
N HIS A 266 3.48 -14.63 -33.61
CA HIS A 266 4.00 -15.99 -33.65
C HIS A 266 4.85 -16.28 -32.42
N ASN A 267 4.25 -16.15 -31.24
CA ASN A 267 4.90 -16.42 -29.97
C ASN A 267 3.97 -17.26 -29.09
N ASN A 268 4.36 -18.51 -28.86
CA ASN A 268 3.64 -19.44 -27.99
C ASN A 268 4.08 -19.38 -26.52
N SER A 269 5.15 -18.63 -26.22
CA SER A 269 5.63 -18.31 -24.88
C SER A 269 5.64 -16.79 -24.63
N PRO A 270 4.50 -16.09 -24.81
CA PRO A 270 4.44 -14.63 -24.74
C PRO A 270 4.80 -14.12 -23.34
N ARG A 271 5.55 -13.02 -23.29
CA ARG A 271 5.82 -12.24 -22.08
C ARG A 271 5.19 -10.86 -22.23
N TRP A 272 4.10 -10.60 -21.53
CA TRP A 272 3.36 -9.35 -21.65
C TRP A 272 3.92 -8.27 -20.72
N SER A 273 4.16 -8.63 -19.44
CA SER A 273 4.47 -7.66 -18.38
C SER A 273 3.50 -6.46 -18.39
N GLU A 274 2.22 -6.74 -18.66
CA GLU A 274 1.16 -5.74 -18.71
C GLU A 274 0.49 -5.63 -17.34
N VAL A 275 0.52 -4.44 -16.74
CA VAL A 275 -0.04 -4.17 -15.41
C VAL A 275 -1.44 -3.58 -15.55
N LEU A 276 -2.39 -4.14 -14.81
CA LEU A 276 -3.78 -3.73 -14.68
C LEU A 276 -4.04 -3.32 -13.24
N LYS A 277 -4.84 -2.27 -13.03
CA LYS A 277 -5.41 -1.93 -11.73
C LYS A 277 -6.82 -2.48 -11.66
N LEU A 278 -7.16 -3.15 -10.56
CA LEU A 278 -8.46 -3.75 -10.30
C LEU A 278 -9.15 -3.04 -9.13
N PRO A 279 -9.87 -1.93 -9.38
CA PRO A 279 -10.57 -1.17 -8.34
C PRO A 279 -11.87 -1.89 -7.90
N ILE A 280 -11.74 -3.06 -7.29
CA ILE A 280 -12.87 -3.89 -6.89
C ILE A 280 -13.47 -3.34 -5.58
N PRO A 281 -14.80 -3.12 -5.51
CA PRO A 281 -15.47 -2.71 -4.28
C PRO A 281 -15.21 -3.71 -3.14
N ILE A 282 -14.91 -3.20 -1.94
CA ILE A 282 -14.50 -4.02 -0.78
C ILE A 282 -15.59 -5.05 -0.42
N ASP A 283 -16.86 -4.66 -0.49
CA ASP A 283 -18.05 -5.47 -0.24
C ASP A 283 -18.22 -6.61 -1.26
N ARG A 284 -17.71 -6.43 -2.49
CA ARG A 284 -17.73 -7.45 -3.54
C ARG A 284 -16.41 -8.19 -3.71
N PHE A 285 -15.37 -7.85 -2.95
CA PHE A 285 -14.07 -8.49 -3.06
C PHE A 285 -14.14 -9.95 -2.64
N ARG A 286 -14.80 -10.25 -1.52
CA ARG A 286 -15.06 -11.62 -1.09
C ARG A 286 -16.07 -12.28 -2.03
N GLY A 287 -15.70 -13.42 -2.59
CA GLY A 287 -16.51 -14.14 -3.57
C GLY A 287 -16.25 -13.74 -5.03
N SER A 288 -15.42 -12.72 -5.28
CA SER A 288 -14.92 -12.41 -6.62
C SER A 288 -13.72 -13.28 -6.99
N HIS A 289 -13.58 -13.55 -8.28
CA HIS A 289 -12.43 -14.22 -8.87
C HIS A 289 -12.04 -13.60 -10.21
N LEU A 290 -10.82 -13.88 -10.64
CA LEU A 290 -10.32 -13.53 -11.96
C LEU A 290 -10.53 -14.69 -12.91
N ARG A 291 -10.99 -14.42 -14.14
CA ARG A 291 -10.99 -15.38 -15.24
C ARG A 291 -10.17 -14.85 -16.41
N PHE A 292 -9.33 -15.71 -16.95
CA PHE A 292 -8.44 -15.42 -18.07
C PHE A 292 -8.77 -16.35 -19.23
N GLU A 293 -9.18 -15.81 -20.36
CA GLU A 293 -9.53 -16.59 -21.55
C GLU A 293 -8.45 -16.42 -22.62
N PHE A 294 -7.97 -17.55 -23.16
CA PHE A 294 -6.91 -17.59 -24.14
C PHE A 294 -7.47 -17.77 -25.55
N ARG A 295 -7.25 -16.78 -26.41
CA ARG A 295 -7.72 -16.79 -27.80
C ARG A 295 -6.55 -16.77 -28.78
N HIS A 296 -6.65 -17.60 -29.81
CA HIS A 296 -5.74 -17.55 -30.95
C HIS A 296 -6.21 -16.49 -31.94
N CYS A 297 -5.34 -15.52 -32.22
CA CYS A 297 -5.59 -14.45 -33.18
C CYS A 297 -5.07 -14.82 -34.57
N SER A 298 -5.97 -14.88 -35.55
CA SER A 298 -5.59 -15.14 -36.94
C SER A 298 -4.81 -13.97 -37.56
N THR A 299 -3.89 -14.27 -38.47
CA THR A 299 -3.18 -13.28 -39.28
C THR A 299 -3.99 -12.81 -40.49
N LYS A 300 -5.09 -13.52 -40.83
CA LYS A 300 -5.98 -13.17 -41.94
C LYS A 300 -6.86 -11.98 -41.54
N ASP A 301 -7.07 -11.04 -42.47
CA ASP A 301 -7.85 -9.80 -42.23
C ASP A 301 -9.32 -10.06 -41.81
N LYS A 302 -9.92 -11.18 -42.24
CA LYS A 302 -11.26 -11.64 -41.85
C LYS A 302 -11.24 -12.78 -40.81
N GLY A 303 -10.10 -13.01 -40.19
CA GLY A 303 -9.93 -14.15 -39.29
C GLY A 303 -10.60 -13.92 -37.94
N GLU A 304 -11.25 -14.96 -37.42
CA GLU A 304 -11.86 -14.97 -36.10
C GLU A 304 -10.82 -15.17 -34.99
N LYS A 305 -11.19 -14.78 -33.77
CA LYS A 305 -10.43 -15.07 -32.56
C LYS A 305 -10.99 -16.35 -31.96
N LYS A 306 -10.22 -17.43 -32.02
CA LYS A 306 -10.68 -18.75 -31.56
C LYS A 306 -10.27 -19.01 -30.11
N LEU A 307 -11.24 -19.23 -29.23
CA LEU A 307 -10.98 -19.71 -27.86
C LEU A 307 -10.33 -21.10 -27.89
N PHE A 308 -9.33 -21.33 -27.03
CA PHE A 308 -8.71 -22.66 -26.89
C PHE A 308 -8.48 -23.10 -25.45
N GLY A 309 -8.66 -22.20 -24.49
CA GLY A 309 -8.51 -22.52 -23.08
C GLY A 309 -8.73 -21.30 -22.20
N PHE A 310 -8.72 -21.54 -20.89
CA PHE A 310 -8.86 -20.51 -19.88
C PHE A 310 -8.15 -20.91 -18.60
N THR A 311 -8.02 -19.97 -17.68
CA THR A 311 -7.65 -20.20 -16.29
C THR A 311 -8.39 -19.22 -15.38
N PHE A 312 -8.32 -19.42 -14.08
CA PHE A 312 -8.98 -18.57 -13.10
C PHE A 312 -8.21 -18.57 -11.79
N THR A 313 -8.50 -17.60 -10.91
CA THR A 313 -8.03 -17.64 -9.52
C THR A 313 -8.96 -16.83 -8.61
N PRO A 314 -9.40 -17.37 -7.45
CA PRO A 314 -10.12 -16.60 -6.44
C PRO A 314 -9.28 -15.45 -5.88
N LEU A 315 -9.93 -14.33 -5.56
CA LEU A 315 -9.22 -13.17 -4.98
C LEU A 315 -9.00 -13.29 -3.46
N MET A 316 -9.73 -14.19 -2.80
CA MET A 316 -9.70 -14.40 -1.37
C MET A 316 -9.65 -15.90 -1.07
N ARG A 317 -8.78 -16.28 -0.13
CA ARG A 317 -8.62 -17.64 0.37
C ARG A 317 -9.75 -17.99 1.35
N GLU A 318 -9.86 -19.27 1.69
CA GLU A 318 -10.87 -19.77 2.62
C GLU A 318 -10.73 -19.18 4.04
N ASP A 319 -9.49 -18.93 4.49
CA ASP A 319 -9.20 -18.27 5.77
C ASP A 319 -9.58 -16.77 5.79
N GLY A 320 -10.01 -16.22 4.66
CA GLY A 320 -10.42 -14.83 4.47
C GLY A 320 -9.27 -13.87 4.18
N THR A 321 -8.03 -14.33 4.10
CA THR A 321 -6.91 -13.51 3.59
C THR A 321 -7.02 -13.36 2.08
N THR A 322 -6.52 -12.26 1.53
CA THR A 322 -6.53 -12.07 0.07
C THR A 322 -5.45 -12.92 -0.60
N LEU A 323 -5.55 -13.08 -1.92
CA LEU A 323 -4.48 -13.59 -2.77
C LEU A 323 -3.16 -12.86 -2.46
N SER A 324 -2.06 -13.60 -2.31
CA SER A 324 -0.74 -13.09 -1.88
C SER A 324 -0.03 -12.25 -2.93
N ASP A 325 0.84 -11.35 -2.48
CA ASP A 325 1.67 -10.51 -3.35
C ASP A 325 2.89 -11.29 -3.87
N GLU A 326 2.66 -12.15 -4.86
CA GLU A 326 3.69 -12.98 -5.49
C GLU A 326 3.38 -13.30 -6.95
N SER A 327 4.21 -14.15 -7.57
CA SER A 327 3.95 -14.73 -8.89
C SER A 327 3.19 -16.04 -8.72
N HIS A 328 2.03 -16.14 -9.37
CA HIS A 328 1.13 -17.29 -9.28
C HIS A 328 1.21 -18.12 -10.56
N GLU A 329 1.59 -19.39 -10.43
CA GLU A 329 1.54 -20.35 -11.53
C GLU A 329 0.15 -20.99 -11.61
N LEU A 330 -0.59 -20.65 -12.66
CA LEU A 330 -1.95 -21.09 -12.86
C LEU A 330 -2.04 -22.18 -13.94
N TYR A 331 -2.90 -23.16 -13.67
CA TYR A 331 -3.20 -24.23 -14.61
C TYR A 331 -4.09 -23.76 -15.75
N VAL A 332 -3.82 -24.26 -16.96
CA VAL A 332 -4.61 -23.97 -18.15
C VAL A 332 -5.59 -25.11 -18.42
N TYR A 333 -6.87 -24.77 -18.50
CA TYR A 333 -7.95 -25.68 -18.83
C TYR A 333 -8.37 -25.53 -20.29
N LYS A 334 -8.51 -26.65 -21.01
CA LYS A 334 -8.98 -26.65 -22.39
C LYS A 334 -10.48 -26.32 -22.45
N CYS A 335 -10.86 -25.46 -23.38
CA CYS A 335 -12.23 -24.98 -23.55
C CYS A 335 -12.47 -24.52 -25.01
N ASP A 336 -13.67 -24.78 -25.54
CA ASP A 336 -14.15 -24.30 -26.83
C ASP A 336 -15.35 -23.33 -26.66
N GLU A 337 -15.83 -22.74 -27.75
CA GLU A 337 -16.77 -21.60 -27.74
C GLU A 337 -18.22 -21.96 -27.39
N ASN A 338 -18.55 -23.24 -27.26
CA ASN A 338 -19.94 -23.70 -27.10
C ASN A 338 -20.39 -23.61 -25.62
N THR A 339 -20.95 -22.46 -25.22
CA THR A 339 -21.75 -22.26 -23.98
C THR A 339 -21.10 -22.52 -22.60
N THR A 340 -19.80 -22.77 -22.54
CA THR A 340 -19.04 -23.26 -21.38
C THR A 340 -18.94 -22.28 -20.20
N PHE A 341 -19.11 -20.99 -20.43
CA PHE A 341 -18.95 -19.96 -19.40
C PHE A 341 -20.25 -19.41 -18.81
N SER A 342 -21.39 -20.01 -19.16
CA SER A 342 -22.71 -19.65 -18.62
C SER A 342 -22.90 -20.09 -17.16
N ASN A 343 -22.15 -21.10 -16.70
CA ASN A 343 -22.17 -21.59 -15.32
C ASN A 343 -20.74 -21.64 -14.75
N HIS A 344 -20.37 -20.64 -13.96
CA HIS A 344 -19.04 -20.52 -13.35
C HIS A 344 -18.76 -21.58 -12.27
N ALA A 345 -19.79 -22.16 -11.66
CA ALA A 345 -19.63 -23.22 -10.66
C ALA A 345 -18.93 -24.46 -11.24
N LEU A 346 -18.98 -24.66 -12.56
CA LEU A 346 -18.35 -25.80 -13.24
C LEU A 346 -16.82 -25.80 -13.17
N TYR A 347 -16.18 -24.63 -13.04
CA TYR A 347 -14.72 -24.55 -12.92
C TYR A 347 -14.24 -24.12 -11.54
N LEU A 348 -15.04 -23.42 -10.72
CA LEU A 348 -14.58 -22.96 -9.40
C LEU A 348 -14.22 -24.09 -8.44
N GLY A 349 -14.75 -25.29 -8.63
CA GLY A 349 -14.34 -26.49 -7.87
C GLY A 349 -13.10 -27.21 -8.40
N LEU A 350 -12.49 -26.72 -9.49
CA LEU A 350 -11.27 -27.29 -10.05
C LEU A 350 -10.04 -26.64 -9.41
N PRO A 351 -8.90 -27.34 -9.26
CA PRO A 351 -7.67 -26.72 -8.76
C PRO A 351 -7.16 -25.61 -9.69
N CYS A 352 -6.86 -24.42 -9.19
CA CYS A 352 -6.29 -23.37 -10.06
C CYS A 352 -4.75 -23.37 -10.06
N CYS A 353 -4.13 -23.82 -8.98
CA CYS A 353 -2.69 -23.89 -8.79
C CYS A 353 -2.25 -25.16 -8.05
N ARG A 354 -0.95 -25.26 -7.74
CA ARG A 354 -0.36 -26.45 -7.10
C ARG A 354 -0.82 -26.64 -5.66
N GLU A 355 -1.06 -25.56 -4.95
CA GLU A 355 -1.47 -25.53 -3.54
C GLU A 355 -2.88 -26.12 -3.36
N ASP A 356 -3.76 -25.96 -4.34
CA ASP A 356 -5.13 -26.50 -4.32
C ASP A 356 -5.17 -28.02 -4.54
N LEU A 357 -4.15 -28.58 -5.20
CA LEU A 357 -4.09 -30.01 -5.50
C LEU A 357 -3.96 -30.87 -4.22
N SER A 358 -3.32 -30.32 -3.19
CA SER A 358 -3.11 -31.02 -1.91
C SER A 358 -4.30 -30.90 -0.96
N SER A 359 -5.13 -29.87 -1.15
CA SER A 359 -6.28 -29.55 -0.30
C SER A 359 -7.61 -30.14 -0.81
N CYS A 360 -7.66 -30.62 -2.06
CA CYS A 360 -8.84 -31.26 -2.66
C CYS A 360 -8.66 -32.78 -2.88
N PRO A 361 -9.01 -33.65 -1.91
CA PRO A 361 -8.94 -35.12 -2.06
C PRO A 361 -10.02 -35.72 -2.98
N SER A 362 -11.02 -34.93 -3.40
CA SER A 362 -12.15 -35.38 -4.21
C SER A 362 -12.26 -34.60 -5.53
N ALA A 363 -11.24 -34.72 -6.39
CA ALA A 363 -11.41 -34.28 -7.78
C ALA A 363 -12.51 -35.15 -8.44
N PRO A 364 -13.49 -34.55 -9.14
CA PRO A 364 -14.52 -35.32 -9.83
C PRO A 364 -13.88 -36.28 -10.83
N SER A 365 -14.37 -37.52 -10.89
CA SER A 365 -13.82 -38.59 -11.75
C SER A 365 -13.84 -38.26 -13.25
N SER A 366 -14.67 -37.30 -13.66
CA SER A 366 -14.69 -36.73 -15.00
C SER A 366 -14.96 -35.21 -14.92
N PRO A 367 -13.94 -34.35 -14.89
CA PRO A 367 -14.14 -32.91 -14.85
C PRO A 367 -14.64 -32.39 -16.21
N VAL A 368 -15.58 -31.43 -16.18
CA VAL A 368 -16.11 -30.77 -17.40
C VAL A 368 -15.00 -30.13 -18.23
N PHE A 369 -13.95 -29.64 -17.56
CA PHE A 369 -12.79 -29.04 -18.19
C PHE A 369 -11.54 -29.88 -17.97
N GLN A 370 -10.85 -30.21 -19.07
CA GLN A 370 -9.60 -30.95 -19.01
C GLN A 370 -8.41 -30.02 -18.76
N ARG A 371 -7.65 -30.28 -17.68
CA ARG A 371 -6.39 -29.57 -17.39
C ARG A 371 -5.31 -29.97 -18.40
N SER A 372 -4.61 -28.99 -18.95
CA SER A 372 -3.39 -29.21 -19.74
C SER A 372 -2.19 -29.47 -18.82
N THR A 373 -1.40 -30.50 -19.11
CA THR A 373 -0.13 -30.77 -18.39
C THR A 373 1.08 -30.07 -19.00
N LYS A 374 0.89 -29.37 -20.12
CA LYS A 374 1.96 -28.76 -20.92
C LYS A 374 1.77 -27.26 -21.15
N GLU A 375 0.68 -26.71 -20.63
CA GLU A 375 0.40 -25.28 -20.75
C GLU A 375 0.22 -24.68 -19.36
N THR A 376 0.84 -23.52 -19.16
CA THR A 376 0.90 -22.83 -17.87
C THR A 376 0.83 -21.33 -18.11
N PHE A 377 0.29 -20.61 -17.12
CA PHE A 377 0.13 -19.17 -17.20
C PHE A 377 0.54 -18.53 -15.88
N TRP A 378 1.29 -17.44 -15.94
CA TRP A 378 1.77 -16.73 -14.76
C TRP A 378 1.19 -15.33 -14.69
N ILE A 379 0.68 -15.01 -13.52
CA ILE A 379 0.31 -13.66 -13.12
C ILE A 379 1.12 -13.26 -11.91
N SER A 380 1.23 -11.96 -11.65
CA SER A 380 1.65 -11.48 -10.34
C SER A 380 0.64 -10.49 -9.81
N THR A 381 0.40 -10.52 -8.50
CA THR A 381 -0.48 -9.58 -7.83
C THR A 381 0.27 -8.71 -6.84
N GLN A 382 -0.22 -7.49 -6.67
CA GLN A 382 0.26 -6.57 -5.65
C GLN A 382 -0.92 -5.80 -5.04
N LEU A 383 -1.16 -5.97 -3.75
CA LEU A 383 -2.27 -5.37 -3.04
C LEU A 383 -1.81 -4.10 -2.30
N SER A 384 -2.46 -2.99 -2.61
CA SER A 384 -2.34 -1.74 -1.87
C SER A 384 -3.66 -1.45 -1.16
N SER A 385 -3.89 -2.15 -0.03
CA SER A 385 -5.12 -2.04 0.75
C SER A 385 -4.87 -1.63 2.21
N THR A 386 -5.70 -0.72 2.73
CA THR A 386 -5.82 -0.41 4.16
C THR A 386 -7.04 -1.08 4.81
N LYS A 387 -7.70 -2.00 4.08
CA LYS A 387 -8.92 -2.69 4.54
C LYS A 387 -8.83 -4.21 4.43
N LEU A 388 -8.01 -4.71 3.52
CA LEU A 388 -7.80 -6.14 3.30
C LEU A 388 -6.34 -6.48 3.59
N THR A 389 -6.12 -7.51 4.41
CA THR A 389 -4.76 -7.98 4.76
C THR A 389 -4.50 -9.37 4.17
N GLN A 390 -3.23 -9.62 3.88
CA GLN A 390 -2.69 -10.93 3.50
C GLN A 390 -2.12 -11.68 4.70
N ASN A 391 -2.08 -11.05 5.88
CA ASN A 391 -1.55 -11.64 7.10
C ASN A 391 -2.68 -12.29 7.92
N ALA A 392 -2.62 -13.61 8.06
CA ALA A 392 -3.64 -14.38 8.77
C ALA A 392 -3.72 -14.05 10.28
N ASP A 393 -2.60 -13.73 10.93
CA ASP A 393 -2.58 -13.37 12.35
C ASP A 393 -3.26 -12.02 12.60
N LEU A 394 -2.99 -11.04 11.73
CA LEU A 394 -3.66 -9.75 11.76
C LEU A 394 -5.16 -9.90 11.46
N LEU A 395 -5.53 -10.70 10.46
CA LEU A 395 -6.93 -10.94 10.16
C LEU A 395 -7.67 -11.60 11.34
N ALA A 396 -7.03 -12.57 12.00
CA ALA A 396 -7.57 -13.22 13.19
C ALA A 396 -7.75 -12.23 14.34
N LEU A 397 -6.82 -11.27 14.51
CA LEU A 397 -6.99 -10.18 15.47
C LEU A 397 -8.19 -9.31 15.12
N LEU A 398 -8.27 -8.79 13.89
CA LEU A 398 -9.36 -7.90 13.47
C LEU A 398 -10.74 -8.60 13.53
N LYS A 399 -10.78 -9.93 13.41
CA LYS A 399 -11.98 -10.77 13.51
C LYS A 399 -12.04 -11.59 14.80
N TRP A 400 -11.38 -11.14 15.88
CA TRP A 400 -11.23 -11.93 17.11
C TRP A 400 -12.57 -12.42 17.70
N LYS A 401 -13.66 -11.67 17.52
CA LYS A 401 -15.00 -12.05 17.99
C LYS A 401 -15.53 -13.35 17.37
N ALA A 402 -15.01 -13.76 16.21
CA ALA A 402 -15.37 -15.05 15.61
C ALA A 402 -14.77 -16.25 16.37
N HIS A 403 -13.64 -16.03 17.07
CA HIS A 403 -12.88 -17.06 17.79
C HIS A 403 -12.33 -16.51 19.13
N PRO A 404 -13.21 -16.13 20.08
CA PRO A 404 -12.81 -15.50 21.34
C PRO A 404 -11.90 -16.40 22.21
N GLU A 405 -11.97 -17.72 22.02
CA GLU A 405 -11.11 -18.70 22.67
C GLU A 405 -9.63 -18.56 22.29
N ARG A 406 -9.33 -17.99 21.12
CA ARG A 406 -7.95 -17.87 20.58
C ARG A 406 -7.28 -16.53 20.89
N VAL A 407 -7.95 -15.61 21.59
CA VAL A 407 -7.47 -14.22 21.79
C VAL A 407 -6.09 -14.17 22.42
N VAL A 408 -5.80 -15.03 23.41
CA VAL A 408 -4.48 -15.09 24.07
C VAL A 408 -3.37 -15.38 23.06
N ASP A 409 -3.57 -16.39 22.21
CA ASP A 409 -2.60 -16.78 21.18
C ASP A 409 -2.48 -15.72 20.09
N ILE A 410 -3.59 -15.08 19.72
CA ILE A 410 -3.62 -14.00 18.72
C ILE A 410 -2.80 -12.79 19.20
N LEU A 411 -2.99 -12.34 20.44
CA LEU A 411 -2.20 -11.25 21.02
C LEU A 411 -0.72 -11.61 21.14
N GLY A 412 -0.41 -12.88 21.44
CA GLY A 412 0.96 -13.39 21.41
C GLY A 412 1.61 -13.27 20.03
N ARG A 413 0.86 -13.61 18.97
CA ARG A 413 1.31 -13.57 17.56
C ARG A 413 1.39 -12.17 16.97
N LEU A 414 0.55 -11.23 17.40
CA LEU A 414 0.59 -9.82 16.94
C LEU A 414 2.00 -9.20 17.04
N ARG A 415 2.76 -9.55 18.09
CA ARG A 415 4.14 -9.06 18.30
C ARG A 415 5.17 -9.57 17.29
N HIS A 416 4.79 -10.53 16.46
CA HIS A 416 5.61 -11.08 15.38
C HIS A 416 5.15 -10.58 14.00
N VAL A 417 4.05 -9.82 13.93
CA VAL A 417 3.57 -9.21 12.69
C VAL A 417 4.56 -8.15 12.24
N SER A 418 4.79 -8.08 10.92
CA SER A 418 5.73 -7.11 10.34
C SER A 418 5.28 -5.68 10.64
N GLY A 419 6.25 -4.80 10.90
CA GLY A 419 5.94 -3.41 11.19
C GLY A 419 5.19 -2.68 10.07
N GLU A 420 5.39 -3.11 8.82
CA GLU A 420 4.69 -2.58 7.65
C GLU A 420 3.19 -2.89 7.69
N GLU A 421 2.80 -4.11 8.08
CA GLU A 421 1.38 -4.45 8.28
C GLU A 421 0.80 -3.70 9.48
N VAL A 422 1.54 -3.58 10.59
CA VAL A 422 1.07 -2.84 11.77
C VAL A 422 0.77 -1.38 11.45
N VAL A 423 1.64 -0.68 10.72
CA VAL A 423 1.39 0.74 10.37
C VAL A 423 0.28 0.92 9.33
N LYS A 424 0.03 -0.07 8.46
CA LYS A 424 -1.08 -0.07 7.50
C LYS A 424 -2.46 -0.24 8.14
N PHE A 425 -2.52 -0.85 9.33
CA PHE A 425 -3.76 -1.13 10.06
C PHE A 425 -3.72 -0.56 11.48
N LEU A 426 -2.90 0.47 11.72
CA LEU A 426 -2.61 0.96 13.06
C LEU A 426 -3.90 1.32 13.82
N GLN A 427 -4.80 2.07 13.19
CA GLN A 427 -6.08 2.40 13.78
C GLN A 427 -6.90 1.15 14.11
N ASP A 428 -7.17 0.29 13.12
CA ASP A 428 -8.02 -0.89 13.30
C ASP A 428 -7.44 -1.86 14.38
N ILE A 429 -6.11 -1.97 14.46
CA ILE A 429 -5.40 -2.73 15.49
C ILE A 429 -5.64 -2.11 16.87
N LEU A 430 -5.45 -0.80 17.03
CA LEU A 430 -5.64 -0.13 18.32
C LEU A 430 -7.11 -0.20 18.77
N ASP A 431 -8.07 0.08 17.89
CA ASP A 431 -9.50 -0.05 18.16
C ASP A 431 -9.83 -1.48 18.61
N THR A 432 -9.26 -2.48 17.94
CA THR A 432 -9.43 -3.90 18.29
C THR A 432 -8.82 -4.23 19.66
N LEU A 433 -7.60 -3.76 19.95
CA LEU A 433 -6.93 -3.99 21.22
C LEU A 433 -7.73 -3.43 22.40
N PHE A 434 -8.26 -2.21 22.27
CA PHE A 434 -9.10 -1.61 23.30
C PHE A 434 -10.48 -2.27 23.39
N SER A 435 -11.05 -2.73 22.26
CA SER A 435 -12.27 -3.55 22.31
C SER A 435 -12.06 -4.89 23.04
N ILE A 436 -10.89 -5.51 22.92
CA ILE A 436 -10.54 -6.73 23.68
C ILE A 436 -10.35 -6.41 25.17
N LEU A 437 -9.73 -5.27 25.48
CA LEU A 437 -9.52 -4.81 26.85
C LEU A 437 -10.85 -4.58 27.59
N ASP A 438 -11.81 -3.96 26.91
CA ASP A 438 -13.14 -3.65 27.45
C ASP A 438 -14.00 -4.92 27.62
N ASP A 439 -13.77 -5.97 26.82
CA ASP A 439 -14.51 -7.24 26.90
C ASP A 439 -14.16 -8.04 28.16
N ASN A 440 -12.88 -8.20 28.46
CA ASN A 440 -12.43 -8.87 29.68
C ASN A 440 -11.06 -8.35 30.14
N THR A 441 -11.11 -7.32 30.99
CA THR A 441 -9.92 -6.65 31.50
C THR A 441 -9.01 -7.57 32.30
N ASP A 442 -9.57 -8.44 33.15
CA ASP A 442 -8.78 -9.34 34.00
C ASP A 442 -8.00 -10.39 33.20
N LYS A 443 -8.63 -10.93 32.14
CA LYS A 443 -8.03 -11.98 31.31
C LYS A 443 -7.03 -11.41 30.30
N TYR A 444 -7.34 -10.27 29.68
CA TYR A 444 -6.57 -9.77 28.53
C TYR A 444 -5.72 -8.53 28.82
N GLY A 445 -5.91 -7.86 29.96
CA GLY A 445 -5.31 -6.56 30.26
C GLY A 445 -3.80 -6.50 30.09
N LEU A 446 -3.07 -7.48 30.64
CA LEU A 446 -1.61 -7.54 30.50
C LEU A 446 -1.15 -7.78 29.06
N LEU A 447 -1.86 -8.61 28.29
CA LEU A 447 -1.50 -8.93 26.90
C LEU A 447 -1.77 -7.76 25.96
N VAL A 448 -2.88 -7.05 26.17
CA VAL A 448 -3.18 -5.81 25.45
C VAL A 448 -2.12 -4.75 25.78
N PHE A 449 -1.77 -4.59 27.05
CA PHE A 449 -0.71 -3.66 27.46
C PHE A 449 0.63 -3.98 26.79
N GLN A 450 1.04 -5.25 26.77
CA GLN A 450 2.26 -5.69 26.07
C GLN A 450 2.21 -5.41 24.57
N SER A 451 1.05 -5.56 23.94
CA SER A 451 0.83 -5.27 22.52
C SER A 451 0.92 -3.77 22.22
N LEU A 452 0.34 -2.92 23.09
CA LEU A 452 0.47 -1.47 22.97
C LEU A 452 1.93 -1.02 23.05
N VAL A 453 2.71 -1.57 23.98
CA VAL A 453 4.12 -1.23 24.08
C VAL A 453 4.93 -1.71 22.89
N PHE A 454 4.63 -2.89 22.35
CA PHE A 454 5.23 -3.33 21.09
C PHE A 454 4.96 -2.32 19.96
N ILE A 455 3.70 -1.90 19.76
CA ILE A 455 3.32 -0.93 18.72
C ILE A 455 4.00 0.42 18.94
N ILE A 456 4.00 0.94 20.18
CA ILE A 456 4.62 2.24 20.47
C ILE A 456 6.13 2.21 20.18
N ASN A 457 6.82 1.13 20.54
CA ASN A 457 8.24 1.00 20.24
C ASN A 457 8.52 0.83 18.76
N LEU A 458 7.65 0.14 18.02
CA LEU A 458 7.72 0.07 16.57
C LEU A 458 7.68 1.48 15.95
N LEU A 459 6.75 2.34 16.37
CA LEU A 459 6.63 3.72 15.87
C LEU A 459 7.78 4.64 16.29
N ARG A 460 8.62 4.20 17.22
CA ARG A 460 9.83 4.93 17.60
C ARG A 460 11.02 4.63 16.72
N ASP A 461 11.02 3.49 16.03
CA ASP A 461 12.06 3.11 15.09
C ASP A 461 12.22 4.19 14.00
N GLY A 462 13.46 4.47 13.59
CA GLY A 462 13.77 5.41 12.51
C GLY A 462 13.15 5.03 11.16
N LYS A 463 12.70 3.77 10.99
CA LYS A 463 11.90 3.36 9.83
C LYS A 463 10.46 3.88 9.87
N TYR A 464 9.85 3.96 11.05
CA TYR A 464 8.41 4.26 11.21
C TYR A 464 8.11 5.58 11.94
N PHE A 465 9.13 6.38 12.28
CA PHE A 465 8.94 7.62 13.05
C PHE A 465 7.95 8.61 12.44
N HIS A 466 7.78 8.60 11.11
CA HIS A 466 6.82 9.44 10.41
C HIS A 466 5.35 9.10 10.70
N PHE A 467 5.07 7.95 11.34
CA PHE A 467 3.74 7.54 11.80
C PHE A 467 3.43 8.04 13.23
N ARG A 468 4.33 8.77 13.89
CA ARG A 468 4.04 9.38 15.21
C ARG A 468 2.87 10.38 15.17
N PRO A 469 2.77 11.30 14.19
CA PRO A 469 1.61 12.17 14.06
C PRO A 469 0.30 11.40 13.84
N VAL A 470 0.37 10.23 13.20
CA VAL A 470 -0.75 9.30 13.02
C VAL A 470 -1.20 8.82 14.40
N MET A 471 -0.30 8.24 15.21
CA MET A 471 -0.62 7.84 16.60
C MET A 471 -1.15 8.99 17.46
N ASP A 472 -0.56 10.18 17.37
CA ASP A 472 -1.06 11.35 18.10
C ASP A 472 -2.50 11.68 17.67
N THR A 473 -2.78 11.75 16.36
CA THR A 473 -4.13 12.04 15.86
C THR A 473 -5.16 11.00 16.30
N TYR A 474 -4.79 9.71 16.31
CA TYR A 474 -5.64 8.64 16.83
C TYR A 474 -6.07 8.93 18.27
N ILE A 475 -5.10 9.20 19.15
CA ILE A 475 -5.37 9.46 20.57
C ILE A 475 -6.31 10.65 20.74
N HIS A 476 -6.07 11.76 20.03
CA HIS A 476 -6.88 12.97 20.22
C HIS A 476 -8.28 12.89 19.61
N LYS A 477 -8.43 12.23 18.45
CA LYS A 477 -9.67 12.31 17.65
C LYS A 477 -10.49 11.02 17.62
N HIS A 478 -9.84 9.85 17.66
CA HIS A 478 -10.50 8.57 17.37
C HIS A 478 -10.63 7.64 18.57
N PHE A 479 -9.66 7.67 19.48
CA PHE A 479 -9.65 6.80 20.64
C PHE A 479 -10.92 7.01 21.49
N ALA A 480 -11.62 5.90 21.78
CA ALA A 480 -12.92 5.89 22.45
C ALA A 480 -12.95 5.09 23.77
N GLY A 481 -11.82 4.53 24.21
CA GLY A 481 -11.75 3.67 25.40
C GLY A 481 -11.82 4.48 26.71
N ALA A 482 -13.03 4.76 27.21
CA ALA A 482 -13.23 5.56 28.43
C ALA A 482 -12.77 4.85 29.72
N LEU A 483 -12.80 3.52 29.78
CA LEU A 483 -12.42 2.76 30.99
C LEU A 483 -10.97 2.26 30.96
N ALA A 484 -10.29 2.37 29.83
CA ALA A 484 -8.94 1.84 29.63
C ALA A 484 -7.91 2.39 30.63
N TYR A 485 -8.07 3.62 31.13
CA TYR A 485 -7.12 4.24 32.08
C TYR A 485 -6.90 3.38 33.34
N LYS A 486 -7.94 2.71 33.85
CA LYS A 486 -7.87 1.90 35.07
C LYS A 486 -6.84 0.79 34.91
N GLU A 487 -6.96 0.05 33.82
CA GLU A 487 -6.09 -1.09 33.54
C GLU A 487 -4.70 -0.66 33.08
N LEU A 488 -4.58 0.43 32.30
CA LEU A 488 -3.29 0.95 31.89
C LEU A 488 -2.46 1.43 33.10
N ILE A 489 -3.07 2.10 34.07
CA ILE A 489 -2.41 2.49 35.33
C ILE A 489 -1.99 1.25 36.11
N ARG A 490 -2.89 0.27 36.26
CA ARG A 490 -2.62 -0.97 37.00
C ARG A 490 -1.44 -1.75 36.39
N CYS A 491 -1.45 -1.97 35.09
CA CYS A 491 -0.39 -2.66 34.36
C CYS A 491 0.94 -1.91 34.43
N LEU A 492 0.93 -0.59 34.26
CA LEU A 492 2.15 0.21 34.32
C LEU A 492 2.74 0.20 35.74
N LYS A 493 1.91 0.32 36.79
CA LYS A 493 2.36 0.21 38.18
C LYS A 493 2.97 -1.16 38.45
N TRP A 494 2.26 -2.24 38.11
CA TRP A 494 2.74 -3.60 38.28
C TRP A 494 4.09 -3.83 37.60
N PHE A 495 4.26 -3.28 36.40
CA PHE A 495 5.51 -3.37 35.67
C PHE A 495 6.66 -2.60 36.36
N MET A 496 6.40 -1.40 36.86
CA MET A 496 7.38 -0.61 37.62
C MET A 496 7.80 -1.30 38.92
N ASP A 497 6.86 -1.87 39.67
CA ASP A 497 7.13 -2.57 40.92
C ASP A 497 8.03 -3.80 40.68
N ARG A 498 7.67 -4.63 39.70
CA ARG A 498 8.43 -5.85 39.33
C ARG A 498 9.81 -5.54 38.76
N SER A 499 9.92 -4.43 38.04
CA SER A 499 11.19 -3.87 37.59
C SER A 499 12.10 -3.50 38.76
N ALA A 500 11.55 -2.85 39.78
CA ALA A 500 12.29 -2.47 40.99
C ALA A 500 12.78 -3.68 41.80
N GLU A 501 11.99 -4.75 41.85
CA GLU A 501 12.38 -6.03 42.47
C GLU A 501 13.55 -6.69 41.74
N THR A 502 13.50 -6.72 40.41
CA THR A 502 14.55 -7.32 39.58
C THR A 502 15.88 -6.58 39.76
N VAL A 503 15.84 -5.24 39.78
CA VAL A 503 17.04 -4.39 40.01
C VAL A 503 17.63 -4.60 41.40
N ARG A 504 16.80 -4.79 42.43
CA ARG A 504 17.26 -5.10 43.79
C ARG A 504 17.95 -6.46 43.89
N HIS A 505 17.46 -7.48 43.16
CA HIS A 505 18.01 -8.83 43.22
C HIS A 505 19.32 -9.02 42.44
N ASP A 506 19.52 -8.32 41.32
CA ASP A 506 20.65 -8.57 40.41
C ASP A 506 21.93 -7.74 40.70
N HIS A 507 21.98 -6.90 41.74
CA HIS A 507 23.13 -6.00 42.04
C HIS A 507 23.63 -5.16 40.84
N THR A 508 22.83 -5.00 39.77
CA THR A 508 23.23 -4.33 38.52
C THR A 508 22.95 -2.82 38.60
N GLN A 509 23.61 -2.11 39.52
CA GLN A 509 23.53 -0.65 39.62
C GLN A 509 24.09 0.07 38.37
N GLU A 510 24.97 -0.58 37.61
CA GLU A 510 25.56 -0.04 36.38
C GLU A 510 24.51 0.23 35.29
N ALA A 511 23.46 -0.59 35.23
CA ALA A 511 22.39 -0.40 34.27
C ALA A 511 21.77 0.98 34.52
N MET A 512 21.31 1.27 35.73
CA MET A 512 20.50 2.43 36.13
C MET A 512 21.08 3.82 35.82
N LYS A 513 22.42 3.95 35.74
CA LYS A 513 23.17 5.21 35.53
C LYS A 513 22.81 6.01 34.27
N VAL A 514 22.08 5.41 33.32
CA VAL A 514 21.73 5.97 31.99
C VAL A 514 20.22 6.31 31.85
N TRP A 515 19.40 6.09 32.88
CA TRP A 515 17.95 5.93 32.73
C TRP A 515 17.13 7.09 33.31
N SER A 516 17.65 7.76 34.33
CA SER A 516 16.97 8.85 35.02
C SER A 516 16.58 9.99 34.07
N VAL A 517 17.47 10.39 33.16
CA VAL A 517 17.23 11.51 32.22
C VAL A 517 16.13 11.19 31.16
N PRO A 518 16.15 10.05 30.44
CA PRO A 518 15.07 9.70 29.52
C PRO A 518 13.69 9.63 30.18
N VAL A 519 13.59 9.07 31.39
CA VAL A 519 12.32 8.94 32.11
C VAL A 519 11.77 10.31 32.49
N LEU A 520 12.62 11.18 33.04
CA LEU A 520 12.22 12.55 33.40
C LEU A 520 11.79 13.36 32.17
N ASN A 521 12.45 13.17 31.02
CA ASN A 521 12.03 13.79 29.77
C ASN A 521 10.65 13.29 29.31
N HIS A 522 10.38 11.98 29.35
CA HIS A 522 9.07 11.42 28.99
C HIS A 522 7.96 11.84 29.95
N ILE A 523 8.23 11.90 31.25
CA ILE A 523 7.30 12.46 32.24
C ILE A 523 7.03 13.94 31.96
N SER A 524 8.06 14.73 31.64
CA SER A 524 7.89 16.15 31.31
C SER A 524 7.08 16.37 30.03
N GLY A 525 7.23 15.48 29.03
CA GLY A 525 6.41 15.48 27.81
C GLY A 525 4.95 15.17 28.11
N ALA A 526 4.69 14.13 28.90
CA ALA A 526 3.35 13.78 29.38
C ALA A 526 2.72 14.91 30.23
N GLN A 527 3.51 15.61 31.05
CA GLN A 527 3.04 16.77 31.83
C GLN A 527 2.67 17.97 30.96
N ARG A 528 3.45 18.28 29.91
CA ARG A 528 3.13 19.35 28.96
C ARG A 528 1.84 19.06 28.20
N PHE A 529 1.68 17.81 27.79
CA PHE A 529 0.45 17.30 27.18
C PHE A 529 -0.76 17.47 28.10
N TRP A 530 -0.65 16.96 29.33
CA TRP A 530 -1.65 17.11 30.39
C TRP A 530 -2.02 18.59 30.61
N SER A 531 -1.03 19.46 30.73
CA SER A 531 -1.26 20.89 30.99
C SER A 531 -1.97 21.59 29.83
N SER A 532 -1.66 21.21 28.57
CA SER A 532 -2.29 21.77 27.37
C SER A 532 -3.76 21.39 27.24
N GLU A 533 -4.11 20.12 27.47
CA GLU A 533 -5.51 19.66 27.38
C GLU A 533 -6.35 20.04 28.61
N VAL A 534 -5.73 20.19 29.78
CA VAL A 534 -6.40 20.68 30.99
C VAL A 534 -6.72 22.19 30.92
N LEU A 535 -5.96 22.97 30.14
CA LEU A 535 -6.29 24.38 29.88
C LEU A 535 -7.61 24.54 29.10
N GLU A 536 -7.94 23.64 28.16
CA GLU A 536 -9.23 23.63 27.47
C GLU A 536 -10.41 23.29 28.40
N LEU A 537 -10.19 22.42 29.41
CA LEU A 537 -11.22 22.01 30.36
C LEU A 537 -11.50 23.04 31.46
N ARG A 538 -10.58 23.97 31.74
CA ARG A 538 -10.79 25.06 32.72
C ARG A 538 -12.01 25.94 32.38
N GLY A 539 -12.42 26.02 31.13
CA GLY A 539 -13.64 26.73 30.71
C GLY A 539 -14.96 26.02 31.06
N SER A 540 -14.92 24.76 31.50
CA SER A 540 -16.11 23.91 31.75
C SER A 540 -16.31 23.53 33.22
N GLY A 541 -15.49 24.06 34.14
CA GLY A 541 -15.65 23.86 35.60
C GLY A 541 -15.35 22.44 36.12
N ALA A 542 -14.88 21.51 35.28
CA ALA A 542 -14.88 20.07 35.62
C ALA A 542 -13.56 19.44 36.09
N LEU A 543 -12.42 20.13 36.19
CA LEU A 543 -11.17 19.48 36.65
C LEU A 543 -10.21 20.47 37.35
N LYS A 544 -10.09 20.40 38.69
CA LYS A 544 -8.97 21.02 39.45
C LYS A 544 -7.87 19.95 39.63
N VAL A 545 -7.15 19.59 38.56
CA VAL A 545 -6.13 18.51 38.63
C VAL A 545 -4.68 19.04 38.54
N LEU A 546 -3.94 18.81 39.64
CA LEU A 546 -2.49 18.66 39.79
C LEU A 546 -1.58 19.59 38.94
N GLU A 547 -1.29 20.78 39.47
CA GLU A 547 -0.12 21.56 39.06
C GLU A 547 1.17 20.90 39.60
N LEU A 548 1.85 20.10 38.78
CA LEU A 548 3.25 19.69 39.03
C LEU A 548 4.19 20.73 38.39
N ARG A 549 4.39 21.88 39.06
CA ARG A 549 5.35 22.89 38.59
C ARG A 549 6.79 22.52 38.95
N GLY A 550 7.62 22.38 37.93
CA GLY A 550 9.02 22.85 37.92
C GLY A 550 10.11 21.82 38.20
N SER A 551 10.90 21.48 37.18
CA SER A 551 12.36 21.30 37.26
C SER A 551 12.96 21.29 35.84
N ARG A 552 14.02 22.09 35.61
CA ARG A 552 14.81 22.09 34.35
C ARG A 552 15.86 20.98 34.45
N PHE A 553 15.93 20.08 33.47
CA PHE A 553 16.93 18.99 33.43
C PHE A 553 18.07 19.32 32.44
N LYS A 554 19.33 19.16 32.87
CA LYS A 554 20.55 19.28 32.02
C LYS A 554 21.21 17.91 31.88
N CYS A 555 21.74 17.62 30.69
CA CYS A 555 22.30 16.33 30.27
C CYS A 555 23.83 16.30 30.32
N CYS A 556 24.43 15.21 30.81
CA CYS A 556 25.85 14.88 30.65
C CYS A 556 26.01 13.45 30.11
N SER A 557 26.87 13.30 29.10
CA SER A 557 27.16 12.05 28.36
C SER A 557 28.12 11.13 29.13
N CYS A 558 27.94 9.79 29.07
CA CYS A 558 29.00 8.81 28.73
C CYS A 558 28.65 7.29 28.90
N HIS A 559 29.27 6.52 27.98
CA HIS A 559 29.85 5.14 28.00
C HIS A 559 29.02 3.84 28.15
N VAL A 560 29.55 2.76 27.54
CA VAL A 560 28.90 1.47 27.16
C VAL A 560 29.39 0.28 28.02
N PRO A 561 28.50 -0.61 28.54
CA PRO A 561 28.90 -1.91 29.11
C PRO A 561 28.17 -3.15 28.51
N THR A 562 28.53 -4.34 29.02
CA THR A 562 28.61 -5.72 28.46
C THR A 562 27.32 -6.54 28.18
N ARG A 563 27.48 -7.66 27.42
CA ARG A 563 26.46 -8.50 26.73
C ARG A 563 25.28 -9.08 27.53
N ASP A 564 25.42 -9.44 28.81
CA ASP A 564 24.29 -9.99 29.58
C ASP A 564 23.41 -8.91 30.23
N ALA A 565 23.98 -7.74 30.52
CA ALA A 565 23.25 -6.55 30.91
C ALA A 565 22.40 -5.99 29.75
N GLU A 566 22.77 -6.25 28.50
CA GLU A 566 22.05 -5.77 27.30
C GLU A 566 20.63 -6.35 27.18
N LYS A 567 20.39 -7.62 27.54
CA LYS A 567 19.06 -8.25 27.46
C LYS A 567 18.06 -7.65 28.45
N LYS A 568 18.48 -7.43 29.70
CA LYS A 568 17.65 -6.79 30.75
C LYS A 568 17.55 -5.27 30.57
N ARG A 569 18.61 -4.62 30.08
CA ARG A 569 18.64 -3.20 29.64
C ARG A 569 17.68 -2.94 28.48
N GLY A 570 17.53 -3.89 27.57
CA GLY A 570 16.59 -3.81 26.45
C GLY A 570 15.14 -3.72 26.91
N ILE A 571 14.71 -4.61 27.82
CA ILE A 571 13.31 -4.71 28.25
C ILE A 571 12.86 -3.39 28.91
N LEU A 572 13.51 -2.96 29.98
CA LEU A 572 13.07 -1.79 30.76
C LEU A 572 13.19 -0.48 29.93
N SER A 573 14.18 -0.40 29.03
CA SER A 573 14.35 0.74 28.11
C SER A 573 13.18 0.83 27.14
N VAL A 574 12.76 -0.30 26.57
CA VAL A 574 11.58 -0.44 25.70
C VAL A 574 10.30 0.05 26.39
N TRP A 575 10.13 -0.19 27.70
CA TRP A 575 8.93 0.29 28.43
C TRP A 575 8.94 1.79 28.70
N LEU A 576 10.07 2.33 29.18
CA LEU A 576 10.21 3.76 29.43
C LEU A 576 10.08 4.58 28.16
N GLN A 577 10.45 3.97 27.04
CA GLN A 577 10.27 4.54 25.72
C GLN A 577 8.79 4.61 25.29
N ALA A 578 7.93 3.73 25.80
CA ALA A 578 6.50 3.75 25.54
C ALA A 578 5.71 4.64 26.52
N LEU A 579 6.32 5.03 27.64
CA LEU A 579 5.70 5.74 28.75
C LEU A 579 4.96 7.02 28.31
N GLU A 580 5.53 7.81 27.42
CA GLU A 580 4.89 9.02 26.91
C GLU A 580 3.52 8.75 26.27
N TYR A 581 3.45 7.80 25.33
CA TYR A 581 2.19 7.46 24.65
C TYR A 581 1.21 6.72 25.56
N LEU A 582 1.71 5.87 26.47
CA LEU A 582 0.87 5.23 27.48
C LEU A 582 0.19 6.28 28.37
N PHE A 583 0.92 7.31 28.81
CA PHE A 583 0.32 8.42 29.54
C PHE A 583 -0.71 9.16 28.70
N LYS A 584 -0.43 9.48 27.43
CA LYS A 584 -1.42 10.13 26.55
C LYS A 584 -2.73 9.31 26.47
N PHE A 585 -2.66 7.99 26.36
CA PHE A 585 -3.85 7.13 26.42
C PHE A 585 -4.58 7.20 27.76
N ILE A 586 -3.85 7.15 28.88
CA ILE A 586 -4.42 7.27 30.23
C ILE A 586 -5.16 8.61 30.40
N VAL A 587 -4.53 9.72 30.01
CA VAL A 587 -5.13 11.07 30.08
C VAL A 587 -6.42 11.10 29.26
N ARG A 588 -6.33 10.69 27.99
CA ARG A 588 -7.45 10.77 27.07
C ARG A 588 -8.62 9.88 27.51
N SER A 589 -8.32 8.66 27.96
CA SER A 589 -9.31 7.73 28.50
C SER A 589 -10.04 8.35 29.70
N ARG A 590 -9.30 8.96 30.65
CA ARG A 590 -9.89 9.67 31.79
C ARG A 590 -10.73 10.87 31.38
N MET A 591 -10.31 11.64 30.38
CA MET A 591 -11.10 12.76 29.86
C MET A 591 -12.44 12.29 29.29
N LEU A 592 -12.44 11.20 28.50
CA LEU A 592 -13.66 10.62 27.95
C LEU A 592 -14.59 10.14 29.06
N TYR A 593 -14.06 9.44 30.06
CA TYR A 593 -14.85 9.00 31.21
C TYR A 593 -15.43 10.16 32.02
N SER A 594 -14.62 11.17 32.32
CA SER A 594 -15.07 12.36 33.06
C SER A 594 -16.19 13.09 32.33
N ARG A 595 -16.09 13.23 31.00
CA ARG A 595 -17.17 13.80 30.17
C ARG A 595 -18.45 12.96 30.21
N ALA A 596 -18.34 11.64 30.16
CA ALA A 596 -19.48 10.74 30.16
C ALA A 596 -20.16 10.60 31.54
N THR A 597 -19.41 10.82 32.63
CA THR A 597 -19.88 10.58 34.01
C THR A 597 -19.94 11.83 34.87
N CYS A 598 -19.75 13.02 34.29
CA CYS A 598 -19.67 14.28 35.01
C CYS A 598 -18.62 14.27 36.15
N GLY A 599 -17.46 13.64 35.93
CA GLY A 599 -16.33 13.68 36.85
C GLY A 599 -16.30 12.61 37.95
N MET A 600 -17.14 11.57 37.90
CA MET A 600 -17.11 10.48 38.90
C MET A 600 -15.71 9.83 39.05
N GLU A 601 -15.46 9.22 40.23
CA GLU A 601 -14.22 8.51 40.57
C GLU A 601 -12.93 9.34 40.44
N GLU A 602 -13.00 10.66 40.62
CA GLU A 602 -11.82 11.53 40.53
C GLU A 602 -10.76 11.19 41.59
N ASP A 603 -11.19 10.91 42.83
CA ASP A 603 -10.28 10.53 43.92
C ASP A 603 -9.57 9.20 43.65
N GLN A 604 -10.30 8.19 43.17
CA GLN A 604 -9.72 6.89 42.83
C GLN A 604 -8.68 7.01 41.71
N PHE A 605 -8.98 7.80 40.68
CA PHE A 605 -8.03 8.11 39.62
C PHE A 605 -6.78 8.82 40.17
N ARG A 606 -6.97 9.82 41.04
CA ARG A 606 -5.88 10.57 41.66
C ARG A 606 -4.98 9.68 42.50
N THR A 607 -5.55 8.80 43.32
CA THR A 607 -4.80 7.82 44.11
C THR A 607 -4.02 6.87 43.21
N GLY A 608 -4.65 6.30 42.16
CA GLY A 608 -3.97 5.41 41.22
C GLY A 608 -2.77 6.06 40.50
N ILE A 609 -2.92 7.33 40.10
CA ILE A 609 -1.82 8.09 39.51
C ILE A 609 -0.71 8.38 40.54
N GLN A 610 -1.06 8.75 41.77
CA GLN A 610 -0.09 8.98 42.84
C GLN A 610 0.73 7.72 43.14
N ASP A 611 0.07 6.57 43.28
CA ASP A 611 0.72 5.29 43.52
C ASP A 611 1.65 4.90 42.37
N LEU A 612 1.21 5.11 41.13
CA LEU A 612 2.06 4.90 39.95
C LEU A 612 3.32 5.79 39.98
N PHE A 613 3.17 7.08 40.30
CA PHE A 613 4.33 7.98 40.41
C PHE A 613 5.25 7.60 41.56
N GLN A 614 4.73 7.05 42.65
CA GLN A 614 5.56 6.51 43.73
C GLN A 614 6.36 5.30 43.25
N SER A 615 5.76 4.36 42.53
CA SER A 615 6.48 3.23 41.92
C SER A 615 7.55 3.69 40.93
N ILE A 616 7.26 4.70 40.10
CA ILE A 616 8.26 5.29 39.18
C ILE A 616 9.39 5.95 39.96
N ARG A 617 9.07 6.73 40.99
CA ARG A 617 10.07 7.40 41.84
C ARG A 617 10.95 6.39 42.56
N PHE A 618 10.39 5.29 43.04
CA PHE A 618 11.14 4.22 43.68
C PHE A 618 12.14 3.60 42.69
N VAL A 619 11.70 3.25 41.49
CA VAL A 619 12.62 2.77 40.44
C VAL A 619 13.70 3.80 40.15
N LEU A 620 13.38 5.08 39.99
CA LEU A 620 14.38 6.12 39.73
C LEU A 620 15.37 6.32 40.89
N SER A 621 14.93 6.13 42.14
CA SER A 621 15.79 6.26 43.34
C SER A 621 16.84 5.16 43.47
N LEU A 622 16.67 4.05 42.76
CA LEU A 622 17.65 2.96 42.70
C LEU A 622 18.84 3.30 41.76
N ASP A 623 18.82 4.44 41.06
CA ASP A 623 19.96 4.99 40.31
C ASP A 623 20.88 5.80 41.25
N SER A 624 22.12 5.35 41.45
CA SER A 624 23.05 5.88 42.47
C SER A 624 23.53 7.32 42.23
N ARG A 625 23.23 7.94 41.07
CA ARG A 625 23.43 9.40 40.85
C ARG A 625 22.22 10.26 41.28
N SER A 626 21.04 9.67 41.49
CA SER A 626 19.85 10.43 41.90
C SER A 626 19.88 10.86 43.38
N SER A 627 20.79 10.29 44.17
CA SER A 627 21.01 10.66 45.58
C SER A 627 21.42 12.12 45.77
N GLU A 628 21.93 12.80 44.74
CA GLU A 628 22.21 14.25 44.76
C GLU A 628 21.12 15.11 44.09
N MET A 629 20.16 14.51 43.37
CA MET A 629 18.98 15.22 42.83
C MET A 629 17.73 14.80 43.61
N LEU A 630 17.58 15.37 44.81
CA LEU A 630 16.32 15.33 45.56
C LEU A 630 15.21 16.01 44.76
N ILE A 631 14.38 15.22 44.07
CA ILE A 631 13.13 15.70 43.45
C ILE A 631 12.10 15.88 44.57
N PHE A 632 11.89 17.13 44.98
CA PHE A 632 10.78 17.51 45.86
C PHE A 632 9.50 17.65 45.03
N THR A 633 8.63 16.63 45.07
CA THR A 633 7.26 16.72 44.55
C THR A 633 6.31 16.92 45.72
N GLN A 634 5.87 18.16 45.94
CA GLN A 634 4.80 18.47 46.89
C GLN A 634 3.47 18.54 46.13
N VAL A 635 2.56 17.61 46.40
CA VAL A 635 1.16 17.72 45.97
C VAL A 635 0.48 18.73 46.87
N ARG A 636 0.35 19.99 46.42
CA ARG A 636 -0.50 20.96 47.11
C ARG A 636 -1.92 20.85 46.54
N GLY A 637 -2.86 20.41 47.38
CA GLY A 637 -4.27 20.68 47.14
C GLY A 637 -4.54 22.14 47.46
N SER A 638 -5.04 22.90 46.48
CA SER A 638 -5.55 24.25 46.73
C SER A 638 -6.96 24.14 47.30
N GLN A 639 -7.09 24.34 48.62
CA GLN A 639 -8.33 24.88 49.18
C GLN A 639 -8.33 26.40 48.96
N LEU A 640 -9.52 26.89 48.60
CA LEU A 640 -9.92 28.22 48.07
C LEU A 640 -9.66 28.34 46.56
#